data_AF-A0A958LN63-F1
#
_entry.id   AF-A0A958LN63-F1
#
_cell.length_a   1.000
_cell.length_b   1.000
_cell.length_c   1.000
_cell.angle_alpha   90.00
_cell.angle_beta   90.00
_cell.angle_gamma   90.00
#
_symmetry.space_group_name_H-M   'P 1'
#
loop_
_entity.id
_entity.type
_entity.pdbx_description
1 polymer ?
#
loop_
_entity_poly.entity_id
_entity_poly.type
_entity_poly.pdbx_seq_one_letter_code
_entity_poly.pdbx_strand_id
1 'polypeptide(L)'
;MTRLGVLTCLGAALLWLNPASAYQQGGHYIKAERGLPSDYDPGPPINSEWARLFAETPNYRGIGEEVLGKDGQEKFRWIFGPMWYRGRLGQNEVKAFVVGQEGAQDENVTNRAFTGSTGTKTQKFLNFLGVKHSYLFLNTFVYTINGQLDHEDAKFKWMEQDVESPIVDYRHRLFDYMVEQNPETLSFVMGVGTGGKASVATWVNARGGRCFASNNLANCDTSGMKEYFKNKYTRDGKKVSVNLKNDILVIGVPHPGGASPRNGGLAALQNIIKGFTTAARKVGQFMKDNPKWMADIDEGLGSTRDELMQALLEGEYKYGNAPVPFRDFAFGTNWRMGQSGTSSNRQTQKAIQVFSRAGKYNADGHKVSYPKSERPSDVDSGFVKKGTKVVGLKGMAPGDVPYESPKADFMSFDPGPCGFGKKAPIYSCDLSEALQKNWPDFYALSGLSVQPMNHPSFGHGPIYRGRLNQARVLILADQYSHDGFFSGRALSGTVGQKLQAWLKASGVASDYAILRNLPVDTLGMEQDQVASIALHGDVMKKRIHIIKAILAASEKNGRPTQAVVTLGPVAEQVVQALMAEGMPLEKLVKKWVKLSSPESRSFAKSWDASSTDLAKLIKSKKEGTYKGELMTIAREDLPSHSRWWMGSSGTRAERGDIVSGSDDPYKNYYKVTAPYWSTKLQPESLEGVSFKGQDMVTYLSKKLEDISPSGRDGNRYAQLDDAHQYYRVWEDDKDLNVHEFYQIPADGLSAADVMQMMQLERLDQAR
;
A
#
# COMPACT_ATOMS: atom_id res chain seq x y z
N MET A 1 -46.92 27.26 56.25
CA MET A 1 -46.78 25.83 55.93
C MET A 1 -46.83 25.67 54.41
N THR A 2 -45.95 25.02 53.66
CA THR A 2 -44.48 24.98 53.70
C THR A 2 -44.04 24.80 52.22
N ARG A 3 -43.22 25.74 51.73
CA ARG A 3 -42.37 25.76 50.52
C ARG A 3 -42.96 25.35 49.15
N LEU A 4 -43.18 26.36 48.31
CA LEU A 4 -43.17 26.30 46.85
C LEU A 4 -42.15 27.33 46.31
N GLY A 5 -41.40 26.96 45.28
CA GLY A 5 -40.91 27.90 44.27
C GLY A 5 -39.41 28.24 44.24
N VAL A 6 -38.84 27.90 43.09
CA VAL A 6 -37.72 28.54 42.34
C VAL A 6 -36.42 27.74 42.32
N LEU A 7 -36.34 26.88 41.30
CA LEU A 7 -35.12 26.31 40.75
C LEU A 7 -34.60 27.27 39.66
N THR A 8 -33.42 27.85 39.86
CA THR A 8 -32.71 28.65 38.85
C THR A 8 -31.32 28.09 38.61
N CYS A 9 -31.06 27.78 37.34
CA CYS A 9 -29.78 27.84 36.63
C CYS A 9 -28.55 27.13 37.24
N LEU A 10 -28.31 25.90 36.79
CA LEU A 10 -26.95 25.41 36.57
C LEU A 10 -26.83 24.96 35.11
N GLY A 11 -26.09 25.77 34.36
CA GLY A 11 -25.86 25.63 32.94
C GLY A 11 -24.98 24.43 32.59
N ALA A 12 -25.15 24.02 31.35
CA ALA A 12 -24.39 23.00 30.65
C ALA A 12 -22.88 23.12 30.84
N ALA A 13 -22.30 22.19 31.60
CA ALA A 13 -20.92 21.76 31.38
C ALA A 13 -20.99 20.57 30.40
N LEU A 14 -20.90 20.89 29.11
CA LEU A 14 -20.69 19.89 28.07
C LEU A 14 -19.43 19.07 28.42
N LEU A 15 -19.61 17.76 28.44
CA LEU A 15 -18.56 16.74 28.36
C LEU A 15 -17.64 17.04 27.16
N TRP A 16 -16.51 17.69 27.40
CA TRP A 16 -15.36 17.62 26.51
C TRP A 16 -14.68 16.26 26.71
N LEU A 17 -15.27 15.23 26.10
CA LEU A 17 -14.58 13.96 25.92
C LEU A 17 -13.42 14.17 24.94
N ASN A 18 -12.22 14.00 25.46
CA ASN A 18 -10.97 13.97 24.72
C ASN A 18 -11.04 12.89 23.61
N PRO A 19 -11.06 13.21 22.31
CA PRO A 19 -11.32 12.24 21.23
C PRO A 19 -10.06 11.44 20.84
N ALA A 20 -9.21 11.08 21.81
CA ALA A 20 -7.97 10.33 21.60
C ALA A 20 -8.06 8.84 21.96
N SER A 21 -9.24 8.34 22.35
CA SER A 21 -9.46 6.93 22.65
C SER A 21 -9.67 6.14 21.36
N ALA A 22 -9.01 4.99 21.24
CA ALA A 22 -9.36 3.99 20.23
C ALA A 22 -10.86 3.66 20.27
N TYR A 23 -11.42 3.28 19.12
CA TYR A 23 -12.82 2.89 19.02
C TYR A 23 -12.96 1.42 18.60
N GLN A 24 -14.09 0.82 18.98
CA GLN A 24 -14.46 -0.51 18.52
C GLN A 24 -15.39 -0.42 17.31
N GLN A 25 -15.11 -1.20 16.28
CA GLN A 25 -15.99 -1.37 15.11
C GLN A 25 -16.06 -2.85 14.77
N GLY A 26 -17.24 -3.46 14.93
CA GLY A 26 -17.46 -4.89 14.65
C GLY A 26 -16.49 -5.81 15.41
N GLY A 27 -16.25 -5.56 16.69
CA GLY A 27 -15.31 -6.36 17.50
C GLY A 27 -13.83 -6.01 17.33
N HIS A 28 -13.50 -5.11 16.42
CA HIS A 28 -12.12 -4.74 16.13
C HIS A 28 -11.69 -3.49 16.88
N TYR A 29 -10.49 -3.53 17.49
CA TYR A 29 -9.86 -2.37 18.11
C TYR A 29 -9.12 -1.53 17.07
N ILE A 30 -9.59 -0.30 16.82
CA ILE A 30 -8.98 0.63 15.88
C ILE A 30 -8.45 1.84 16.64
N LYS A 31 -7.15 2.11 16.52
CA LYS A 31 -6.56 3.35 17.02
C LYS A 31 -7.13 4.53 16.23
N ALA A 32 -7.66 5.55 16.93
CA ALA A 32 -8.28 6.71 16.31
C ALA A 32 -7.38 7.40 15.26
N GLU A 33 -6.06 7.45 15.52
CA GLU A 33 -5.05 8.00 14.60
C GLU A 33 -5.03 7.33 13.21
N ARG A 34 -5.57 6.12 13.08
CA ARG A 34 -5.62 5.40 11.80
C ARG A 34 -6.75 5.90 10.87
N GLY A 35 -7.70 6.65 11.41
CA GLY A 35 -8.90 7.09 10.68
C GLY A 35 -9.97 6.00 10.57
N LEU A 36 -10.87 6.17 9.61
CA LEU A 36 -12.00 5.26 9.37
C LEU A 36 -11.61 4.19 8.34
N PRO A 37 -12.01 2.92 8.51
CA PRO A 37 -11.79 1.88 7.49
C PRO A 37 -12.46 2.14 6.14
N SER A 38 -13.44 3.06 6.10
CA SER A 38 -14.07 3.53 4.87
C SER A 38 -13.21 4.54 4.11
N ASP A 39 -12.19 5.11 4.77
CA ASP A 39 -11.20 5.96 4.12
C ASP A 39 -10.18 5.08 3.40
N TYR A 40 -9.80 5.47 2.18
CA TYR A 40 -8.84 4.69 1.39
C TYR A 40 -8.17 5.57 0.32
N ASP A 41 -7.03 5.12 -0.20
CA ASP A 41 -6.35 5.73 -1.33
C ASP A 41 -6.90 5.21 -2.67
N PRO A 42 -7.52 6.07 -3.51
CA PRO A 42 -8.06 5.66 -4.80
C PRO A 42 -6.98 5.40 -5.87
N GLY A 43 -5.70 5.68 -5.62
CA GLY A 43 -4.67 5.64 -6.64
C GLY A 43 -4.41 7.01 -7.29
N PRO A 44 -3.55 7.08 -8.32
CA PRO A 44 -3.22 8.33 -8.99
C PRO A 44 -4.45 8.97 -9.64
N PRO A 45 -4.70 10.29 -9.44
CA PRO A 45 -5.84 10.98 -10.04
C PRO A 45 -5.86 10.85 -11.57
N ILE A 46 -7.06 10.67 -12.15
CA ILE A 46 -7.20 10.42 -13.59
C ILE A 46 -6.73 11.58 -14.49
N ASN A 47 -6.77 12.80 -13.98
CA ASN A 47 -6.38 14.01 -14.69
C ASN A 47 -4.99 14.51 -14.28
N SER A 48 -4.10 13.60 -13.87
CA SER A 48 -2.75 13.92 -13.40
C SER A 48 -1.69 13.09 -14.13
N GLU A 49 -0.46 13.60 -14.16
CA GLU A 49 0.69 12.90 -14.76
C GLU A 49 1.19 11.73 -13.91
N TRP A 50 0.69 11.55 -12.68
CA TRP A 50 1.20 10.53 -11.76
C TRP A 50 1.17 9.13 -12.36
N ALA A 51 0.04 8.74 -12.92
CA ALA A 51 -0.12 7.41 -13.49
C ALA A 51 0.80 7.19 -14.71
N ARG A 52 0.94 8.21 -15.58
CA ARG A 52 1.89 8.16 -16.70
C ARG A 52 3.32 8.03 -16.20
N LEU A 53 3.73 8.89 -15.26
CA LEU A 53 5.07 8.86 -14.69
C LEU A 53 5.35 7.48 -14.07
N PHE A 54 4.43 6.92 -13.30
CA PHE A 54 4.61 5.57 -12.74
C PHE A 54 4.76 4.49 -13.83
N ALA A 55 4.04 4.60 -14.94
CA ALA A 55 4.18 3.70 -16.09
C ALA A 55 5.51 3.85 -16.84
N GLU A 56 6.15 5.03 -16.77
CA GLU A 56 7.47 5.30 -17.33
C GLU A 56 8.63 4.81 -16.45
N THR A 57 8.37 3.94 -15.48
CA THR A 57 9.41 3.30 -14.69
C THR A 57 10.45 2.66 -15.62
N PRO A 58 11.75 3.04 -15.50
CA PRO A 58 12.80 2.50 -16.36
C PRO A 58 12.97 1.01 -16.13
N ASN A 59 13.67 0.31 -17.04
CA ASN A 59 13.97 -1.11 -16.90
C ASN A 59 15.05 -1.32 -15.82
N TYR A 60 14.66 -1.24 -14.53
CA TYR A 60 15.54 -1.39 -13.38
C TYR A 60 16.36 -2.69 -13.42
N ARG A 61 15.75 -3.78 -13.92
CA ARG A 61 16.42 -5.08 -14.00
C ARG A 61 17.52 -5.08 -15.05
N GLY A 62 17.21 -4.62 -16.27
CA GLY A 62 18.19 -4.50 -17.34
C GLY A 62 19.31 -3.52 -16.99
N ILE A 63 18.98 -2.36 -16.42
CA ILE A 63 19.96 -1.38 -15.95
C ILE A 63 20.85 -2.00 -14.85
N GLY A 64 20.26 -2.70 -13.88
CA GLY A 64 21.01 -3.34 -12.81
C GLY A 64 21.98 -4.41 -13.32
N GLU A 65 21.56 -5.23 -14.28
CA GLU A 65 22.41 -6.25 -14.90
C GLU A 65 23.58 -5.62 -15.69
N GLU A 66 23.29 -4.59 -16.49
CA GLU A 66 24.30 -3.91 -17.30
C GLU A 66 25.33 -3.17 -16.43
N VAL A 67 24.88 -2.52 -15.35
CA VAL A 67 25.73 -1.69 -14.49
C VAL A 67 26.55 -2.55 -13.52
N LEU A 68 25.92 -3.50 -12.83
CA LEU A 68 26.56 -4.26 -11.74
C LEU A 68 27.18 -5.59 -12.20
N GLY A 69 27.02 -5.94 -13.47
CA GLY A 69 27.67 -7.08 -14.12
C GLY A 69 26.84 -8.37 -14.11
N LYS A 70 27.12 -9.22 -15.10
CA LYS A 70 26.40 -10.48 -15.40
C LYS A 70 26.64 -11.62 -14.41
N ASP A 71 27.61 -11.48 -13.49
CA ASP A 71 27.93 -12.47 -12.46
C ASP A 71 27.33 -12.11 -11.07
N GLY A 72 26.63 -10.98 -10.96
CA GLY A 72 25.97 -10.53 -9.74
C GLY A 72 24.48 -10.85 -9.76
N GLN A 73 23.97 -11.51 -8.71
CA GLN A 73 22.54 -11.78 -8.55
C GLN A 73 21.70 -10.50 -8.78
N GLU A 74 20.54 -10.61 -9.43
CA GLU A 74 19.65 -9.47 -9.68
C GLU A 74 19.53 -8.57 -8.43
N LYS A 75 20.01 -7.32 -8.55
CA LYS A 75 20.09 -6.39 -7.43
C LYS A 75 18.71 -5.96 -6.92
N PHE A 76 17.68 -6.06 -7.75
CA PHE A 76 16.31 -5.69 -7.40
C PHE A 76 15.42 -6.93 -7.21
N ARG A 77 14.61 -6.93 -6.15
CA ARG A 77 13.58 -7.95 -5.90
C ARG A 77 12.31 -7.61 -6.68
N TRP A 78 12.38 -7.82 -7.98
CA TRP A 78 11.39 -7.37 -8.96
C TRP A 78 10.08 -8.17 -8.99
N ILE A 79 10.05 -9.39 -8.47
CA ILE A 79 8.90 -10.32 -8.61
C ILE A 79 7.59 -9.72 -8.10
N PHE A 80 7.69 -8.93 -7.03
CA PHE A 80 6.58 -8.24 -6.39
C PHE A 80 6.46 -6.78 -6.88
N GLY A 81 7.09 -6.43 -7.99
CA GLY A 81 6.91 -5.13 -8.62
C GLY A 81 7.43 -3.94 -7.80
N PRO A 82 7.22 -2.74 -8.33
CA PRO A 82 7.62 -1.49 -7.70
C PRO A 82 6.57 -0.98 -6.70
N MET A 83 7.00 -0.15 -5.76
CA MET A 83 6.19 0.55 -4.76
C MET A 83 6.47 2.04 -4.88
N TRP A 84 5.69 2.70 -5.72
CA TRP A 84 5.95 4.07 -6.12
C TRP A 84 5.77 5.07 -4.98
N TYR A 85 4.63 5.02 -4.27
CA TYR A 85 4.30 6.06 -3.30
C TYR A 85 3.47 5.59 -2.10
N ARG A 86 3.32 6.48 -1.10
CA ARG A 86 2.27 6.44 -0.06
C ARG A 86 1.87 7.87 0.31
N GLY A 87 0.58 8.14 0.46
CA GLY A 87 0.07 9.46 0.87
C GLY A 87 -0.73 10.16 -0.24
N ARG A 88 -0.57 11.47 -0.37
CA ARG A 88 -1.40 12.32 -1.24
C ARG A 88 -0.81 12.55 -2.61
N LEU A 89 -1.66 12.46 -3.63
CA LEU A 89 -1.33 12.72 -5.03
C LEU A 89 -2.19 13.81 -5.66
N GLY A 90 -3.17 14.36 -4.93
CA GLY A 90 -3.96 15.49 -5.39
C GLY A 90 -3.20 16.81 -5.27
N GLN A 91 -3.81 17.84 -5.83
CA GLN A 91 -3.24 19.19 -5.88
C GLN A 91 -3.27 19.84 -4.50
N ASN A 92 -2.14 20.40 -4.08
CA ASN A 92 -1.97 21.12 -2.81
C ASN A 92 -2.41 20.30 -1.57
N GLU A 93 -2.18 19.00 -1.59
CA GLU A 93 -2.46 18.11 -0.46
C GLU A 93 -1.19 17.75 0.34
N VAL A 94 -0.01 18.08 -0.18
CA VAL A 94 1.28 17.75 0.43
C VAL A 94 1.87 18.97 1.13
N LYS A 95 2.08 18.87 2.45
CA LYS A 95 2.89 19.79 3.26
C LYS A 95 4.29 19.23 3.50
N ALA A 96 4.38 17.91 3.74
CA ALA A 96 5.61 17.19 3.99
C ALA A 96 5.91 16.19 2.87
N PHE A 97 7.01 16.40 2.16
CA PHE A 97 7.51 15.42 1.20
C PHE A 97 8.60 14.54 1.83
N VAL A 98 8.41 13.22 1.83
CA VAL A 98 9.30 12.28 2.50
C VAL A 98 9.98 11.36 1.49
N VAL A 99 11.29 11.23 1.59
CA VAL A 99 12.11 10.40 0.72
C VAL A 99 12.80 9.32 1.55
N GLY A 100 12.44 8.05 1.30
CA GLY A 100 13.13 6.89 1.86
C GLY A 100 14.10 6.25 0.90
N GLN A 101 14.58 5.07 1.29
CA GLN A 101 15.55 4.29 0.52
C GLN A 101 14.83 3.35 -0.47
N GLU A 102 14.15 2.33 0.05
CA GLU A 102 13.30 1.39 -0.68
C GLU A 102 12.21 0.82 0.24
N GLY A 103 11.24 0.11 -0.35
CA GLY A 103 10.27 -0.68 0.41
C GLY A 103 10.77 -2.10 0.70
N ALA A 104 10.10 -2.80 1.61
CA ALA A 104 10.36 -4.19 1.97
C ALA A 104 9.12 -5.07 1.69
N GLN A 105 8.96 -6.18 2.43
CA GLN A 105 7.87 -7.13 2.22
C GLN A 105 6.47 -6.57 2.52
N ASP A 106 6.31 -5.69 3.52
CA ASP A 106 5.01 -5.08 3.83
C ASP A 106 4.57 -4.16 2.68
N GLU A 107 5.50 -3.38 2.14
CA GLU A 107 5.31 -2.49 0.98
C GLU A 107 5.00 -3.28 -0.29
N ASN A 108 5.65 -4.43 -0.49
CA ASN A 108 5.29 -5.34 -1.57
C ASN A 108 3.84 -5.83 -1.40
N VAL A 109 3.39 -6.21 -0.22
CA VAL A 109 2.00 -6.70 -0.04
C VAL A 109 0.98 -5.59 -0.27
N THR A 110 1.26 -4.37 0.18
CA THR A 110 0.32 -3.24 0.12
C THR A 110 0.37 -2.48 -1.21
N ASN A 111 1.44 -2.65 -1.98
CA ASN A 111 1.77 -1.85 -3.16
C ASN A 111 1.87 -0.35 -2.84
N ARG A 112 2.37 -0.02 -1.65
CA ARG A 112 2.58 1.35 -1.16
C ARG A 112 3.91 1.43 -0.42
N ALA A 113 4.60 2.57 -0.52
CA ALA A 113 5.86 2.80 0.19
C ALA A 113 5.64 2.95 1.71
N PHE A 114 6.64 2.67 2.56
CA PHE A 114 6.58 2.94 4.00
C PHE A 114 5.33 2.38 4.72
N THR A 115 5.00 1.12 4.54
CA THR A 115 3.87 0.47 5.22
C THR A 115 4.28 -0.49 6.35
N GLY A 116 5.57 -0.80 6.47
CA GLY A 116 6.14 -1.60 7.57
C GLY A 116 6.62 -0.78 8.77
N SER A 117 7.56 -1.33 9.54
CA SER A 117 8.13 -0.73 10.75
C SER A 117 8.72 0.68 10.54
N THR A 118 9.53 0.87 9.51
CA THR A 118 10.05 2.20 9.15
C THR A 118 8.92 3.19 8.87
N GLY A 119 7.85 2.71 8.22
CA GLY A 119 6.63 3.47 7.94
C GLY A 119 5.91 3.98 9.18
N THR A 120 5.66 3.10 10.16
CA THR A 120 4.93 3.46 11.38
C THR A 120 5.75 4.36 12.31
N LYS A 121 7.07 4.19 12.34
CA LYS A 121 7.98 5.07 13.09
C LYS A 121 8.07 6.46 12.46
N THR A 122 8.16 6.52 11.12
CA THR A 122 8.16 7.80 10.39
C THR A 122 6.81 8.50 10.51
N GLN A 123 5.71 7.76 10.51
CA GLN A 123 4.37 8.31 10.77
C GLN A 123 4.27 8.95 12.16
N LYS A 124 4.86 8.31 13.19
CA LYS A 124 4.87 8.88 14.54
C LYS A 124 5.61 10.20 14.60
N PHE A 125 6.72 10.30 13.87
CA PHE A 125 7.47 11.54 13.78
C PHE A 125 6.71 12.62 13.01
N LEU A 126 6.09 12.31 11.88
CA LEU A 126 5.25 13.28 11.18
C LEU A 126 4.10 13.79 12.06
N ASN A 127 3.45 12.91 12.83
CA ASN A 127 2.43 13.31 13.80
C ASN A 127 3.01 14.29 14.84
N PHE A 128 4.25 14.06 15.30
CA PHE A 128 4.96 14.97 16.22
C PHE A 128 5.29 16.32 15.57
N LEU A 129 5.58 16.36 14.26
CA LEU A 129 5.76 17.58 13.47
C LEU A 129 4.45 18.27 13.07
N GLY A 130 3.30 17.75 13.51
CA GLY A 130 1.99 18.31 13.18
C GLY A 130 1.48 17.98 11.77
N VAL A 131 1.93 16.87 11.19
CA VAL A 131 1.46 16.37 9.88
C VAL A 131 0.90 14.95 10.04
N LYS A 132 -0.42 14.79 9.93
CA LYS A 132 -1.12 13.50 10.10
C LYS A 132 -1.47 12.82 8.79
N HIS A 133 -1.69 13.60 7.73
CA HIS A 133 -2.12 13.06 6.44
C HIS A 133 -1.69 13.89 5.24
N SER A 134 -1.23 15.14 5.44
CA SER A 134 -0.77 16.03 4.38
C SER A 134 0.68 15.75 3.96
N TYR A 135 0.96 14.52 3.53
CA TYR A 135 2.29 14.08 3.15
C TYR A 135 2.28 13.24 1.87
N LEU A 136 3.45 13.14 1.24
CA LEU A 136 3.74 12.18 0.18
C LEU A 136 5.09 11.51 0.45
N PHE A 137 5.10 10.19 0.42
CA PHE A 137 6.30 9.37 0.53
C PHE A 137 6.67 8.85 -0.86
N LEU A 138 7.92 9.04 -1.24
CA LEU A 138 8.58 8.39 -2.36
C LEU A 138 9.91 7.76 -1.88
N ASN A 139 10.54 6.93 -2.71
CA ASN A 139 11.79 6.24 -2.37
C ASN A 139 12.91 6.58 -3.36
N THR A 140 14.16 6.37 -2.92
CA THR A 140 15.36 6.34 -3.78
C THR A 140 15.19 5.30 -4.90
N PHE A 141 14.72 4.10 -4.54
CA PHE A 141 14.36 3.05 -5.49
C PHE A 141 12.91 2.63 -5.32
N VAL A 142 12.20 2.50 -6.44
CA VAL A 142 10.83 1.96 -6.43
C VAL A 142 10.81 0.44 -6.25
N TYR A 143 11.94 -0.25 -6.38
CA TYR A 143 12.07 -1.68 -6.12
C TYR A 143 12.84 -1.95 -4.82
N THR A 144 12.47 -3.02 -4.12
CA THR A 144 13.28 -3.52 -2.99
C THR A 144 14.63 -4.02 -3.51
N ILE A 145 15.72 -3.71 -2.80
CA ILE A 145 17.05 -4.20 -3.15
C ILE A 145 17.34 -5.59 -2.56
N ASN A 146 18.25 -6.33 -3.18
CA ASN A 146 18.83 -7.56 -2.68
C ASN A 146 20.17 -7.23 -1.98
N GLY A 147 20.30 -7.64 -0.72
CA GLY A 147 21.40 -7.22 0.16
C GLY A 147 21.24 -5.80 0.70
N GLN A 148 22.35 -5.18 1.11
CA GLN A 148 22.42 -3.81 1.60
C GLN A 148 22.79 -2.83 0.46
N LEU A 149 22.68 -1.52 0.72
CA LEU A 149 23.30 -0.51 -0.14
C LEU A 149 24.81 -0.76 -0.15
N ASP A 150 25.39 -0.79 -1.34
CA ASP A 150 26.83 -0.88 -1.48
C ASP A 150 27.38 0.53 -1.65
N HIS A 151 27.78 1.13 -0.53
CA HIS A 151 28.30 2.50 -0.52
C HIS A 151 29.74 2.57 -1.03
N GLU A 152 30.43 1.45 -1.20
CA GLU A 152 31.81 1.44 -1.70
C GLU A 152 31.84 1.22 -3.22
N ASP A 153 30.81 0.62 -3.79
CA ASP A 153 30.70 0.44 -5.24
C ASP A 153 30.29 1.75 -5.94
N ALA A 154 31.25 2.36 -6.64
CA ALA A 154 31.05 3.56 -7.46
C ALA A 154 29.96 3.38 -8.54
N LYS A 155 29.79 2.18 -9.09
CA LYS A 155 28.75 1.89 -10.10
C LYS A 155 27.36 1.89 -9.46
N PHE A 156 27.25 1.33 -8.26
CA PHE A 156 26.02 1.38 -7.48
C PHE A 156 25.68 2.82 -7.07
N LYS A 157 26.67 3.57 -6.53
CA LYS A 157 26.54 5.00 -6.20
C LYS A 157 26.07 5.82 -7.41
N TRP A 158 26.64 5.57 -8.60
CA TRP A 158 26.21 6.23 -9.84
C TRP A 158 24.73 5.95 -10.14
N MET A 159 24.33 4.68 -10.12
CA MET A 159 22.95 4.29 -10.37
C MET A 159 21.98 4.91 -9.35
N GLU A 160 22.41 4.99 -8.09
CA GLU A 160 21.62 5.48 -6.95
C GLU A 160 21.46 7.01 -6.95
N GLN A 161 22.53 7.78 -7.25
CA GLN A 161 22.60 9.21 -6.94
C GLN A 161 23.09 10.11 -8.07
N ASP A 162 23.62 9.60 -9.18
CA ASP A 162 24.09 10.47 -10.28
C ASP A 162 22.94 10.95 -11.18
N VAL A 163 22.89 12.25 -11.48
CA VAL A 163 21.86 12.87 -12.36
C VAL A 163 21.89 12.35 -13.82
N GLU A 164 22.96 11.65 -14.20
CA GLU A 164 23.11 10.95 -15.46
C GLU A 164 22.55 9.53 -15.43
N SER A 165 22.19 8.98 -14.27
CA SER A 165 21.49 7.69 -14.16
C SER A 165 20.03 7.81 -14.61
N PRO A 166 19.52 6.90 -15.46
CA PRO A 166 18.10 6.85 -15.81
C PRO A 166 17.17 6.69 -14.61
N ILE A 167 17.64 6.04 -13.54
CA ILE A 167 16.88 5.85 -12.30
C ILE A 167 16.74 7.17 -11.54
N VAL A 168 17.82 7.96 -11.48
CA VAL A 168 17.83 9.26 -10.79
C VAL A 168 17.04 10.30 -11.59
N ASP A 169 17.19 10.30 -12.92
CA ASP A 169 16.38 11.13 -13.82
C ASP A 169 14.88 10.86 -13.60
N TYR A 170 14.48 9.58 -13.64
CA TYR A 170 13.12 9.16 -13.36
C TYR A 170 12.63 9.63 -11.98
N ARG A 171 13.40 9.37 -10.92
CA ARG A 171 13.07 9.78 -9.55
C ARG A 171 12.90 11.30 -9.44
N HIS A 172 13.79 12.06 -10.06
CA HIS A 172 13.71 13.51 -10.05
C HIS A 172 12.48 14.04 -10.80
N ARG A 173 12.04 13.40 -11.88
CA ARG A 173 10.78 13.76 -12.56
C ARG A 173 9.57 13.57 -11.64
N LEU A 174 9.55 12.51 -10.82
CA LEU A 174 8.52 12.34 -9.78
C LEU A 174 8.57 13.46 -8.74
N PHE A 175 9.76 13.85 -8.29
CA PHE A 175 9.93 14.89 -7.27
C PHE A 175 9.54 16.27 -7.81
N ASP A 176 9.92 16.58 -9.06
CA ASP A 176 9.57 17.82 -9.72
C ASP A 176 8.05 17.92 -9.92
N TYR A 177 7.39 16.83 -10.30
CA TYR A 177 5.93 16.81 -10.42
C TYR A 177 5.22 16.93 -9.06
N MET A 178 5.81 16.41 -7.97
CA MET A 178 5.31 16.66 -6.61
C MET A 178 5.31 18.17 -6.28
N VAL A 179 6.38 18.90 -6.63
CA VAL A 179 6.44 20.35 -6.45
C VAL A 179 5.40 21.06 -7.32
N GLU A 180 5.28 20.66 -8.59
CA GLU A 180 4.29 21.22 -9.51
C GLU A 180 2.85 21.08 -9.00
N GLN A 181 2.53 19.94 -8.37
CA GLN A 181 1.20 19.68 -7.81
C GLN A 181 0.95 20.40 -6.48
N ASN A 182 1.97 20.85 -5.77
CA ASN A 182 1.83 21.39 -4.40
C ASN A 182 2.49 22.77 -4.18
N PRO A 183 2.37 23.74 -5.10
CA PRO A 183 3.03 25.04 -4.96
C PRO A 183 2.56 25.84 -3.74
N GLU A 184 1.31 25.62 -3.29
CA GLU A 184 0.70 26.39 -2.22
C GLU A 184 0.95 25.80 -0.82
N THR A 185 1.23 24.50 -0.74
CA THR A 185 1.24 23.77 0.54
C THR A 185 2.58 23.15 0.90
N LEU A 186 3.41 22.79 -0.08
CA LEU A 186 4.70 22.17 0.19
C LEU A 186 5.51 23.08 1.12
N SER A 187 5.90 22.55 2.27
CA SER A 187 6.52 23.31 3.34
C SER A 187 7.90 22.76 3.68
N PHE A 188 8.04 21.43 3.77
CA PHE A 188 9.34 20.80 4.01
C PHE A 188 9.52 19.47 3.29
N VAL A 189 10.79 19.11 3.12
CA VAL A 189 11.26 17.85 2.54
C VAL A 189 12.10 17.11 3.58
N MET A 190 11.82 15.82 3.77
CA MET A 190 12.49 14.96 4.75
C MET A 190 13.19 13.78 4.07
N GLY A 191 14.52 13.71 4.19
CA GLY A 191 15.30 12.54 3.83
C GLY A 191 15.41 11.56 5.00
N VAL A 192 15.01 10.30 4.80
CA VAL A 192 15.04 9.25 5.83
C VAL A 192 16.16 8.25 5.53
N GLY A 193 17.11 8.11 6.47
CA GLY A 193 18.26 7.23 6.29
C GLY A 193 19.24 7.73 5.22
N THR A 194 20.28 6.95 4.94
CA THR A 194 21.39 7.39 4.07
C THR A 194 20.92 7.65 2.64
N GLY A 195 20.31 6.65 1.97
CA GLY A 195 19.87 6.82 0.58
C GLY A 195 18.78 7.88 0.41
N GLY A 196 17.86 8.00 1.38
CA GLY A 196 16.82 9.05 1.36
C GLY A 196 17.41 10.46 1.47
N LYS A 197 18.38 10.65 2.38
CA LYS A 197 19.10 11.92 2.52
C LYS A 197 19.91 12.26 1.27
N ALA A 198 20.64 11.31 0.71
CA ALA A 198 21.42 11.50 -0.52
C ALA A 198 20.52 11.88 -1.70
N SER A 199 19.40 11.20 -1.88
CA SER A 199 18.42 11.52 -2.94
C SER A 199 17.87 12.94 -2.84
N VAL A 200 17.58 13.42 -1.61
CA VAL A 200 17.14 14.81 -1.39
C VAL A 200 18.26 15.79 -1.73
N ALA A 201 19.49 15.52 -1.28
CA ALA A 201 20.64 16.40 -1.54
C ALA A 201 20.92 16.53 -3.04
N THR A 202 21.00 15.41 -3.77
CA THR A 202 21.20 15.39 -5.23
C THR A 202 20.09 16.16 -5.94
N TRP A 203 18.83 15.95 -5.54
CA TRP A 203 17.70 16.65 -6.14
C TRP A 203 17.79 18.16 -5.95
N VAL A 204 18.02 18.64 -4.71
CA VAL A 204 18.17 20.06 -4.39
C VAL A 204 19.31 20.70 -5.19
N ASN A 205 20.47 20.04 -5.25
CA ASN A 205 21.65 20.52 -5.99
C ASN A 205 21.36 20.69 -7.48
N ALA A 206 20.65 19.73 -8.07
CA ALA A 206 20.27 19.77 -9.48
C ALA A 206 19.20 20.84 -9.81
N ARG A 207 18.57 21.46 -8.80
CA ARG A 207 17.59 22.55 -8.95
C ARG A 207 18.13 23.89 -8.45
N GLY A 208 19.46 24.04 -8.44
CA GLY A 208 20.14 25.30 -8.11
C GLY A 208 20.28 25.59 -6.62
N GLY A 209 19.90 24.66 -5.74
CA GLY A 209 20.21 24.71 -4.32
C GLY A 209 21.61 24.18 -4.00
N ARG A 210 21.95 24.14 -2.71
CA ARG A 210 23.18 23.53 -2.18
C ARG A 210 22.86 22.71 -0.94
N CYS A 211 23.14 21.41 -0.98
CA CYS A 211 22.72 20.47 0.04
C CYS A 211 23.69 19.29 0.11
N PHE A 212 24.00 18.85 1.34
CA PHE A 212 24.95 17.77 1.61
C PHE A 212 24.34 16.74 2.57
N ALA A 213 24.43 15.46 2.20
CA ALA A 213 23.85 14.37 2.98
C ALA A 213 24.64 14.05 4.27
N SER A 214 25.95 14.30 4.28
CA SER A 214 26.88 13.99 5.38
C SER A 214 26.50 14.65 6.70
N ASN A 215 25.95 15.87 6.65
CA ASN A 215 25.54 16.63 7.84
C ASN A 215 24.04 16.50 8.15
N ASN A 216 23.41 15.35 7.87
CA ASN A 216 21.97 15.13 8.06
C ASN A 216 21.09 16.23 7.42
N LEU A 217 21.53 16.78 6.28
CA LEU A 217 20.85 17.87 5.58
C LEU A 217 20.69 19.16 6.45
N ALA A 218 21.53 19.34 7.47
CA ALA A 218 21.43 20.46 8.40
C ALA A 218 21.54 21.83 7.70
N ASN A 219 22.40 21.94 6.69
CA ASN A 219 22.76 23.21 6.05
C ASN A 219 22.30 23.29 4.58
N CYS A 220 21.18 22.65 4.24
CA CYS A 220 20.67 22.71 2.88
C CYS A 220 20.02 24.07 2.57
N ASP A 221 20.53 24.72 1.53
CA ASP A 221 19.99 25.93 0.93
C ASP A 221 19.11 25.57 -0.27
N THR A 222 17.84 25.94 -0.19
CA THR A 222 16.81 25.71 -1.23
C THR A 222 16.43 26.98 -2.00
N SER A 223 17.11 28.11 -1.76
CA SER A 223 16.77 29.41 -2.36
C SER A 223 16.73 29.36 -3.90
N GLY A 224 17.67 28.64 -4.51
CA GLY A 224 17.73 28.46 -5.97
C GLY A 224 16.57 27.66 -6.56
N MET A 225 15.86 26.85 -5.76
CA MET A 225 14.76 26.01 -6.24
C MET A 225 13.55 26.85 -6.65
N LYS A 226 13.23 27.93 -5.92
CA LYS A 226 12.15 28.85 -6.29
C LYS A 226 12.37 29.42 -7.69
N GLU A 227 13.59 29.87 -7.96
CA GLU A 227 13.98 30.40 -9.27
C GLU A 227 13.95 29.31 -10.36
N TYR A 228 14.44 28.11 -10.06
CA TYR A 228 14.38 26.98 -10.97
C TYR A 228 12.93 26.65 -11.38
N PHE A 229 12.04 26.46 -10.41
CA PHE A 229 10.64 26.08 -10.67
C PHE A 229 9.81 27.18 -11.35
N LYS A 230 10.14 28.45 -11.09
CA LYS A 230 9.50 29.58 -11.76
C LYS A 230 9.96 29.73 -13.21
N ASN A 231 11.27 29.63 -13.45
CA ASN A 231 11.86 30.12 -14.70
C ASN A 231 12.50 29.06 -15.60
N LYS A 232 12.90 27.90 -15.05
CA LYS A 232 13.69 26.87 -15.75
C LYS A 232 13.01 25.51 -15.84
N TYR A 233 12.03 25.22 -14.98
CA TYR A 233 11.36 23.92 -14.97
C TYR A 233 10.65 23.66 -16.31
N THR A 234 10.88 22.46 -16.83
CA THR A 234 10.23 21.97 -18.05
C THR A 234 9.62 20.61 -17.79
N ARG A 235 8.41 20.40 -18.28
CA ARG A 235 7.77 19.08 -18.36
C ARG A 235 7.58 18.72 -19.83
N ASP A 236 8.11 17.56 -20.21
CA ASP A 236 8.08 17.07 -21.61
C ASP A 236 8.58 18.11 -22.62
N GLY A 237 9.69 18.78 -22.27
CA GLY A 237 10.33 19.83 -23.10
C GLY A 237 9.60 21.17 -23.11
N LYS A 238 8.45 21.30 -22.44
CA LYS A 238 7.68 22.56 -22.35
C LYS A 238 7.93 23.24 -21.01
N LYS A 239 8.19 24.55 -21.03
CA LYS A 239 8.35 25.35 -19.82
C LYS A 239 7.04 25.35 -19.01
N VAL A 240 7.14 25.04 -17.72
CA VAL A 240 6.05 25.10 -16.75
C VAL A 240 6.49 26.04 -15.64
N SER A 241 5.76 27.13 -15.43
CA SER A 241 6.07 28.11 -14.39
C SER A 241 5.33 27.74 -13.10
N VAL A 242 6.07 27.35 -12.06
CA VAL A 242 5.54 27.01 -10.74
C VAL A 242 5.99 28.06 -9.73
N ASN A 243 5.02 28.76 -9.13
CA ASN A 243 5.28 29.78 -8.10
C ASN A 243 5.11 29.16 -6.72
N LEU A 244 6.22 28.81 -6.06
CA LEU A 244 6.18 28.25 -4.70
C LEU A 244 5.84 29.34 -3.68
N LYS A 245 4.74 29.14 -2.94
CA LYS A 245 4.29 30.05 -1.88
C LYS A 245 5.25 30.06 -0.69
N ASN A 246 5.66 28.88 -0.25
CA ASN A 246 6.51 28.72 0.93
C ASN A 246 7.98 28.57 0.55
N ASP A 247 8.88 28.97 1.45
CA ASP A 247 10.24 28.44 1.45
C ASP A 247 10.21 26.96 1.84
N ILE A 248 11.04 26.16 1.17
CA ILE A 248 11.12 24.71 1.40
C ILE A 248 12.22 24.45 2.41
N LEU A 249 11.84 24.07 3.63
CA LEU A 249 12.79 23.58 4.63
C LEU A 249 13.21 22.15 4.28
N VAL A 250 14.50 21.82 4.42
CA VAL A 250 14.98 20.44 4.28
C VAL A 250 15.46 19.92 5.62
N ILE A 251 15.04 18.71 5.98
CA ILE A 251 15.47 18.00 7.19
C ILE A 251 15.92 16.58 6.85
N GLY A 252 16.90 16.07 7.58
CA GLY A 252 17.34 14.67 7.50
C GLY A 252 17.15 13.98 8.84
N VAL A 253 16.70 12.72 8.81
CA VAL A 253 16.58 11.89 10.01
C VAL A 253 17.33 10.57 9.83
N PRO A 254 17.86 9.98 10.91
CA PRO A 254 18.45 8.64 10.86
C PRO A 254 17.40 7.61 10.45
N HIS A 255 17.84 6.48 9.90
CA HIS A 255 16.92 5.41 9.54
C HIS A 255 16.26 4.85 10.82
N PRO A 256 14.92 4.89 10.96
CA PRO A 256 14.25 4.53 12.21
C PRO A 256 14.27 3.02 12.48
N GLY A 257 14.62 2.18 11.50
CA GLY A 257 14.92 0.75 11.73
C GLY A 257 16.33 0.48 12.27
N GLY A 258 17.15 1.51 12.52
CA GLY A 258 18.55 1.34 12.92
C GLY A 258 18.75 0.90 14.38
N ALA A 259 17.72 0.98 15.23
CA ALA A 259 17.79 0.72 16.68
C ALA A 259 17.86 -0.78 17.05
N SER A 260 18.75 -1.55 16.43
CA SER A 260 18.89 -2.99 16.71
C SER A 260 20.03 -3.30 17.68
N PRO A 261 20.00 -4.44 18.40
CA PRO A 261 21.10 -4.86 19.27
C PRO A 261 22.46 -4.94 18.56
N ARG A 262 22.47 -5.26 17.26
CA ARG A 262 23.69 -5.34 16.45
C ARG A 262 24.24 -3.97 16.03
N ASN A 263 23.37 -2.96 16.02
CA ASN A 263 23.72 -1.59 15.63
C ASN A 263 24.03 -0.70 16.85
N GLY A 264 24.33 -1.30 18.01
CA GLY A 264 24.62 -0.56 19.26
C GLY A 264 23.46 -0.51 20.27
N GLY A 265 22.34 -1.20 20.01
CA GLY A 265 21.24 -1.38 20.98
C GLY A 265 20.71 -0.06 21.53
N LEU A 266 20.80 0.12 22.85
CA LEU A 266 20.31 1.33 23.53
C LEU A 266 21.02 2.60 23.04
N ALA A 267 22.33 2.56 22.79
CA ALA A 267 23.08 3.71 22.27
C ALA A 267 22.57 4.12 20.87
N ALA A 268 22.28 3.12 20.02
CA ALA A 268 21.68 3.35 18.71
C ALA A 268 20.31 4.02 18.80
N LEU A 269 19.48 3.56 19.74
CA LEU A 269 18.18 4.15 20.01
C LEU A 269 18.30 5.60 20.49
N GLN A 270 19.22 5.90 21.41
CA GLN A 270 19.45 7.26 21.89
C GLN A 270 19.94 8.18 20.76
N ASN A 271 20.81 7.69 19.88
CA ASN A 271 21.24 8.44 18.70
C ASN A 271 20.08 8.72 17.73
N ILE A 272 19.15 7.77 17.57
CA ILE A 272 17.94 7.98 16.79
C ILE A 272 17.05 9.04 17.45
N ILE A 273 16.78 8.94 18.75
CA ILE A 273 16.00 9.95 19.49
C ILE A 273 16.63 11.34 19.33
N LYS A 274 17.94 11.47 19.55
CA LYS A 274 18.69 12.72 19.37
C LYS A 274 18.55 13.27 17.94
N GLY A 275 18.69 12.42 16.92
CA GLY A 275 18.55 12.83 15.52
C GLY A 275 17.15 13.35 15.19
N PHE A 276 16.11 12.66 15.65
CA PHE A 276 14.72 13.07 15.47
C PHE A 276 14.38 14.35 16.23
N THR A 277 14.83 14.47 17.50
CA THR A 277 14.67 15.69 18.30
C THR A 277 15.38 16.88 17.67
N THR A 278 16.59 16.68 17.12
CA THR A 278 17.33 17.75 16.42
C THR A 278 16.59 18.21 15.17
N ALA A 279 16.06 17.29 14.37
CA ALA A 279 15.25 17.62 13.20
C ALA A 279 13.95 18.36 13.59
N ALA A 280 13.28 17.92 14.66
CA ALA A 280 12.09 18.60 15.19
C ALA A 280 12.38 20.04 15.65
N ARG A 281 13.45 20.24 16.41
CA ARG A 281 13.90 21.58 16.83
C ARG A 281 14.20 22.49 15.64
N LYS A 282 14.79 21.94 14.57
CA LYS A 282 15.01 22.69 13.32
C LYS A 282 13.69 23.15 12.70
N VAL A 283 12.66 22.30 12.68
CA VAL A 283 11.31 22.68 12.22
C VAL A 283 10.72 23.77 13.14
N GLY A 284 10.76 23.57 14.46
CA GLY A 284 10.26 24.56 15.44
C GLY A 284 10.95 25.91 15.33
N GLN A 285 12.27 25.93 15.15
CA GLN A 285 13.05 27.16 14.94
C GLN A 285 12.65 27.84 13.63
N PHE A 286 12.48 27.08 12.55
CA PHE A 286 12.03 27.64 11.27
C PHE A 286 10.61 28.22 11.35
N MET A 287 9.70 27.57 12.08
CA MET A 287 8.35 28.09 12.37
C MET A 287 8.40 29.42 13.13
N LYS A 288 9.31 29.54 14.11
CA LYS A 288 9.51 30.75 14.91
C LYS A 288 10.03 31.90 14.04
N ASP A 289 11.02 31.62 13.20
CA ASP A 289 11.64 32.63 12.34
C ASP A 289 10.74 33.02 11.15
N ASN A 290 9.78 32.18 10.80
CA ASN A 290 8.86 32.39 9.68
C ASN A 290 7.39 32.24 10.11
N PRO A 291 6.76 33.26 10.73
CA PRO A 291 5.40 33.16 11.28
C PRO A 291 4.31 32.80 10.28
N LYS A 292 4.52 33.09 8.98
CA LYS A 292 3.57 32.75 7.90
C LYS A 292 3.78 31.33 7.34
N TRP A 293 4.88 30.68 7.67
CA TRP A 293 5.19 29.32 7.22
C TRP A 293 4.41 28.29 8.06
N MET A 294 3.84 27.29 7.40
CA MET A 294 2.91 26.32 7.99
C MET A 294 1.87 27.00 8.89
N ALA A 295 1.15 27.99 8.35
CA ALA A 295 0.11 28.71 9.10
C ALA A 295 -0.96 27.77 9.66
N ASP A 296 -1.28 26.70 8.93
CA ASP A 296 -2.23 25.67 9.32
C ASP A 296 -1.54 24.31 9.49
N ILE A 297 -1.70 23.70 10.66
CA ILE A 297 -1.29 22.31 10.93
C ILE A 297 -2.42 21.34 10.53
N ASP A 298 -2.14 20.04 10.47
CA ASP A 298 -3.20 19.08 10.12
C ASP A 298 -4.27 18.99 11.22
N GLU A 299 -5.53 18.85 10.82
CA GLU A 299 -6.65 18.75 11.76
C GLU A 299 -6.53 17.54 12.70
N GLY A 300 -7.19 17.65 13.86
CA GLY A 300 -7.28 16.58 14.85
C GLY A 300 -6.01 16.38 15.69
N LEU A 301 -5.01 17.25 15.61
CA LEU A 301 -3.83 17.24 16.50
C LEU A 301 -4.16 17.71 17.93
N GLY A 302 -5.21 18.53 18.08
CA GLY A 302 -5.59 19.07 19.39
C GLY A 302 -4.64 20.15 19.92
N SER A 303 -3.77 20.70 19.07
CA SER A 303 -2.86 21.80 19.39
C SER A 303 -3.00 22.93 18.37
N THR A 304 -2.66 24.14 18.78
CA THR A 304 -2.44 25.27 17.87
C THR A 304 -1.05 25.20 17.24
N ARG A 305 -0.81 26.04 16.22
CA ARG A 305 0.52 26.18 15.60
C ARG A 305 1.59 26.60 16.61
N ASP A 306 1.27 27.55 17.48
CA ASP A 306 2.24 28.11 18.44
C ASP A 306 2.56 27.11 19.55
N GLU A 307 1.56 26.37 20.04
CA GLU A 307 1.78 25.26 20.98
C GLU A 307 2.65 24.16 20.35
N LEU A 308 2.41 23.81 19.08
CA LEU A 308 3.25 22.87 18.34
C LEU A 308 4.69 23.39 18.23
N MET A 309 4.86 24.64 17.81
CA MET A 309 6.18 25.27 17.67
C MET A 309 6.97 25.22 18.99
N GLN A 310 6.34 25.57 20.12
CA GLN A 310 6.99 25.48 21.43
C GLN A 310 7.32 24.04 21.80
N ALA A 311 6.40 23.10 21.58
CA ALA A 311 6.65 21.68 21.82
C ALA A 311 7.82 21.12 20.98
N LEU A 312 8.03 21.62 19.77
CA LEU A 312 9.15 21.22 18.92
C LEU A 312 10.48 21.83 19.37
N LEU A 313 10.47 23.05 19.91
CA LEU A 313 11.67 23.73 20.42
C LEU A 313 12.16 23.13 21.75
N GLU A 314 11.23 22.92 22.67
CA GLU A 314 11.52 22.55 24.06
C GLU A 314 11.44 21.03 24.27
N GLY A 315 10.53 20.36 23.57
CA GLY A 315 10.26 18.94 23.76
C GLY A 315 11.32 18.01 23.18
N GLU A 316 11.32 16.79 23.71
CA GLU A 316 12.07 15.67 23.16
C GLU A 316 11.12 14.73 22.38
N TYR A 317 11.58 14.24 21.23
CA TYR A 317 10.83 13.27 20.47
C TYR A 317 10.75 11.92 21.20
N LYS A 318 9.53 11.45 21.45
CA LYS A 318 9.28 10.11 21.99
C LYS A 318 9.27 9.08 20.87
N TYR A 319 10.32 8.25 20.81
CA TYR A 319 10.43 7.18 19.82
C TYR A 319 9.34 6.12 20.01
N GLY A 320 8.75 5.67 18.89
CA GLY A 320 7.67 4.70 18.92
C GLY A 320 7.01 4.55 17.55
N ASN A 321 5.80 4.01 17.54
CA ASN A 321 5.02 3.72 16.33
C ASN A 321 3.68 4.46 16.34
N ALA A 322 3.28 5.02 15.20
CA ALA A 322 1.91 5.42 14.90
C ALA A 322 1.38 4.55 13.75
N PRO A 323 0.10 4.15 13.77
CA PRO A 323 -0.47 3.38 12.67
C PRO A 323 -0.47 4.21 11.39
N VAL A 324 -0.22 3.56 10.25
CA VAL A 324 -0.43 4.16 8.93
C VAL A 324 -1.94 4.32 8.69
N PRO A 325 -2.43 5.52 8.31
CA PRO A 325 -3.84 5.78 8.08
C PRO A 325 -4.47 4.87 7.02
N PHE A 326 -5.76 4.54 7.15
CA PHE A 326 -6.47 3.74 6.14
C PHE A 326 -6.50 4.43 4.76
N ARG A 327 -6.60 5.77 4.73
CA ARG A 327 -6.50 6.61 3.52
C ARG A 327 -5.16 6.56 2.77
N ASP A 328 -4.20 5.76 3.24
CA ASP A 328 -2.93 5.52 2.55
C ASP A 328 -2.89 4.17 1.84
N PHE A 329 -3.91 3.33 2.04
CA PHE A 329 -4.02 2.00 1.45
C PHE A 329 -5.16 1.96 0.45
N ALA A 330 -5.03 1.11 -0.57
CA ALA A 330 -6.17 0.78 -1.43
C ALA A 330 -7.32 0.22 -0.59
N PHE A 331 -8.56 0.49 -1.00
CA PHE A 331 -9.72 -0.08 -0.31
C PHE A 331 -9.63 -1.60 -0.28
N GLY A 332 -9.91 -2.22 0.87
CA GLY A 332 -9.88 -3.68 1.02
C GLY A 332 -8.51 -4.27 1.37
N THR A 333 -7.46 -3.45 1.52
CA THR A 333 -6.21 -3.90 2.16
C THR A 333 -6.50 -4.39 3.58
N ASN A 334 -5.94 -5.56 3.94
CA ASN A 334 -6.15 -6.13 5.27
C ASN A 334 -5.64 -5.20 6.38
N TRP A 335 -6.35 -5.12 7.50
CA TRP A 335 -6.08 -4.13 8.54
C TRP A 335 -4.82 -4.43 9.35
N ARG A 336 -4.15 -5.56 9.13
CA ARG A 336 -2.90 -5.83 9.83
C ARG A 336 -1.75 -4.98 9.29
N MET A 337 -1.78 -4.63 7.99
CA MET A 337 -0.75 -3.82 7.33
C MET A 337 -0.66 -2.42 7.93
N GLY A 338 0.55 -1.96 8.29
CA GLY A 338 0.77 -0.62 8.84
C GLY A 338 0.19 -0.35 10.23
N GLN A 339 -0.31 -1.35 10.96
CA GLN A 339 -0.95 -1.13 12.26
C GLN A 339 0.03 -0.79 13.39
N SER A 340 1.16 -1.49 13.46
CA SER A 340 2.09 -1.40 14.61
C SER A 340 3.52 -1.82 14.27
N GLY A 341 3.88 -1.81 12.99
CA GLY A 341 5.16 -2.25 12.45
C GLY A 341 5.02 -3.44 11.50
N THR A 342 6.14 -4.12 11.25
CA THR A 342 6.21 -5.23 10.28
C THR A 342 5.21 -6.32 10.59
N SER A 343 4.49 -6.74 9.57
CA SER A 343 3.38 -7.69 9.65
C SER A 343 3.47 -8.81 8.62
N SER A 344 4.56 -8.83 7.86
CA SER A 344 4.86 -9.88 6.91
C SER A 344 6.33 -10.28 6.96
N ASN A 345 6.61 -11.46 6.42
CA ASN A 345 7.96 -12.01 6.28
C ASN A 345 8.11 -12.62 4.89
N ARG A 346 9.29 -12.44 4.30
CA ARG A 346 9.63 -13.08 3.03
C ARG A 346 9.99 -14.55 3.30
N GLN A 347 9.22 -15.47 2.74
CA GLN A 347 9.50 -16.92 2.83
C GLN A 347 10.49 -17.35 1.75
N THR A 348 10.34 -16.79 0.55
CA THR A 348 11.30 -16.90 -0.56
C THR A 348 11.26 -15.62 -1.39
N GLN A 349 12.12 -15.46 -2.40
CA GLN A 349 11.99 -14.35 -3.36
C GLN A 349 10.60 -14.28 -4.01
N LYS A 350 9.90 -15.42 -4.11
CA LYS A 350 8.62 -15.61 -4.80
C LYS A 350 7.42 -15.61 -3.86
N ALA A 351 7.63 -15.60 -2.54
CA ALA A 351 6.54 -15.78 -1.59
C ALA A 351 6.69 -14.86 -0.37
N ILE A 352 5.58 -14.18 -0.04
CA ILE A 352 5.46 -13.33 1.16
C ILE A 352 4.33 -13.87 2.02
N GLN A 353 4.61 -13.98 3.31
CA GLN A 353 3.66 -14.41 4.34
C GLN A 353 3.28 -13.22 5.20
N VAL A 354 1.99 -12.96 5.38
CA VAL A 354 1.44 -11.99 6.33
C VAL A 354 0.98 -12.75 7.57
N PHE A 355 1.20 -12.19 8.76
CA PHE A 355 0.86 -12.81 10.02
C PHE A 355 -0.01 -11.91 10.91
N SER A 356 -0.90 -12.52 11.70
CA SER A 356 -1.86 -11.83 12.57
C SER A 356 -1.17 -11.14 13.75
N ARG A 357 -1.94 -10.56 14.68
CA ARG A 357 -1.39 -10.08 15.97
C ARG A 357 -0.86 -11.22 16.84
N ALA A 358 -1.46 -12.40 16.75
CA ALA A 358 -1.01 -13.60 17.47
C ALA A 358 0.05 -14.41 16.68
N GLY A 359 0.22 -14.11 15.39
CA GLY A 359 1.31 -14.64 14.59
C GLY A 359 2.66 -14.00 14.96
N LYS A 360 3.74 -14.69 14.60
CA LYS A 360 5.11 -14.29 14.90
C LYS A 360 5.91 -14.04 13.61
N TYR A 361 6.84 -13.10 13.68
CA TYR A 361 7.77 -12.84 12.59
C TYR A 361 8.55 -14.11 12.25
N ASN A 362 8.74 -14.38 10.96
CA ASN A 362 9.34 -15.63 10.45
C ASN A 362 8.67 -16.91 10.94
N ALA A 363 7.44 -16.82 11.46
CA ALA A 363 6.78 -17.90 12.18
C ALA A 363 7.66 -18.48 13.32
N ASP A 364 8.43 -17.63 14.01
CA ASP A 364 9.30 -18.10 15.09
C ASP A 364 8.52 -18.88 16.16
N GLY A 365 9.01 -20.07 16.51
CA GLY A 365 8.30 -21.01 17.39
C GLY A 365 7.01 -21.63 16.83
N HIS A 366 6.56 -21.27 15.62
CA HIS A 366 5.37 -21.85 14.97
C HIS A 366 5.81 -22.73 13.78
N LYS A 367 5.32 -23.96 13.71
CA LYS A 367 5.50 -24.80 12.51
C LYS A 367 4.33 -24.59 11.57
N VAL A 368 4.50 -23.73 10.57
CA VAL A 368 3.45 -23.44 9.58
C VAL A 368 3.65 -24.32 8.37
N SER A 369 2.66 -25.16 8.09
CA SER A 369 2.53 -25.81 6.80
C SER A 369 1.56 -25.01 5.95
N TYR A 370 1.78 -25.03 4.65
CA TYR A 370 0.78 -24.54 3.72
C TYR A 370 0.28 -25.73 2.95
N PRO A 371 -1.05 -25.90 2.80
CA PRO A 371 -1.56 -26.93 1.93
C PRO A 371 -0.84 -26.81 0.60
N LYS A 372 -0.55 -27.93 -0.06
CA LYS A 372 -0.17 -27.87 -1.48
C LYS A 372 -1.44 -27.51 -2.25
N SER A 373 -1.98 -26.31 -2.03
CA SER A 373 -2.95 -25.69 -2.93
C SER A 373 -2.39 -25.91 -4.32
N GLU A 374 -3.20 -26.45 -5.23
CA GLU A 374 -2.86 -26.82 -6.61
C GLU A 374 -1.69 -25.96 -7.06
N ARG A 375 -0.44 -26.46 -6.87
CA ARG A 375 0.76 -25.59 -6.91
C ARG A 375 0.63 -24.91 -8.23
N PRO A 376 0.35 -23.59 -8.33
CA PRO A 376 -0.37 -23.03 -9.45
C PRO A 376 0.29 -23.66 -10.63
N SER A 377 -0.35 -24.69 -11.21
CA SER A 377 0.36 -25.33 -12.29
C SER A 377 0.50 -24.15 -13.24
N ASP A 378 1.39 -24.24 -14.18
CA ASP A 378 1.16 -23.46 -15.38
C ASP A 378 -0.15 -24.00 -16.06
N VAL A 379 -1.23 -24.31 -15.28
CA VAL A 379 -2.60 -24.64 -15.66
C VAL A 379 -2.88 -23.63 -16.71
N ASP A 380 -3.16 -24.21 -17.85
CA ASP A 380 -3.23 -23.68 -19.19
C ASP A 380 -4.00 -22.37 -19.22
N SER A 381 -3.38 -21.31 -18.69
CA SER A 381 -3.90 -19.96 -18.76
C SER A 381 -3.79 -19.47 -20.21
N GLY A 382 -3.14 -20.26 -21.08
CA GLY A 382 -2.86 -19.97 -22.48
C GLY A 382 -1.51 -19.31 -22.68
N PHE A 383 -0.61 -19.31 -21.68
CA PHE A 383 0.48 -18.32 -21.61
C PHE A 383 1.93 -18.84 -21.49
N VAL A 384 2.19 -20.16 -21.56
CA VAL A 384 3.59 -20.64 -21.64
C VAL A 384 3.71 -21.86 -22.55
N LYS A 385 4.28 -21.68 -23.74
CA LYS A 385 5.00 -22.78 -24.40
C LYS A 385 6.40 -22.85 -23.79
N LYS A 386 6.72 -23.99 -23.19
CA LYS A 386 8.04 -24.31 -22.62
C LYS A 386 9.15 -23.88 -23.61
N GLY A 387 10.02 -22.95 -23.20
CA GLY A 387 11.17 -22.51 -24.00
C GLY A 387 10.95 -21.30 -24.92
N THR A 388 9.80 -20.62 -24.88
CA THR A 388 9.57 -19.39 -25.67
C THR A 388 9.79 -18.12 -24.83
N LYS A 389 10.49 -17.12 -25.40
CA LYS A 389 10.55 -15.75 -24.87
C LYS A 389 9.11 -15.26 -24.69
N VAL A 390 8.76 -14.86 -23.47
CA VAL A 390 7.50 -14.21 -23.01
C VAL A 390 6.35 -14.29 -24.02
N VAL A 391 5.47 -15.28 -23.90
CA VAL A 391 4.13 -15.15 -24.49
C VAL A 391 3.35 -14.25 -23.54
N GLY A 392 3.16 -12.98 -23.93
CA GLY A 392 2.44 -11.99 -23.12
C GLY A 392 1.08 -12.51 -22.68
N LEU A 393 0.64 -12.13 -21.47
CA LEU A 393 -0.73 -12.44 -21.05
C LEU A 393 -1.69 -11.82 -22.07
N LYS A 394 -2.79 -12.51 -22.37
CA LYS A 394 -3.83 -12.00 -23.27
C LYS A 394 -4.35 -10.69 -22.67
N GLY A 395 -4.16 -9.60 -23.40
CA GLY A 395 -4.51 -8.24 -22.95
C GLY A 395 -3.34 -7.40 -22.46
N MET A 396 -2.13 -7.96 -22.31
CA MET A 396 -0.90 -7.16 -22.13
C MET A 396 -0.53 -6.46 -23.43
N ALA A 397 -0.24 -5.16 -23.35
CA ALA A 397 0.27 -4.40 -24.48
C ALA A 397 1.76 -4.67 -24.70
N PRO A 398 2.30 -4.41 -25.90
CA PRO A 398 3.75 -4.40 -26.12
C PRO A 398 4.45 -3.46 -25.11
N GLY A 399 5.49 -3.95 -24.44
CA GLY A 399 6.24 -3.21 -23.41
C GLY A 399 5.70 -3.38 -21.97
N ASP A 400 4.53 -4.02 -21.79
CA ASP A 400 4.08 -4.41 -20.45
C ASP A 400 4.89 -5.61 -19.93
N VAL A 401 5.22 -5.59 -18.64
CA VAL A 401 5.88 -6.70 -17.95
C VAL A 401 4.99 -7.27 -16.84
N PRO A 402 5.04 -8.59 -16.57
CA PRO A 402 4.02 -9.24 -15.75
C PRO A 402 4.11 -8.91 -14.25
N TYR A 403 5.22 -8.32 -13.81
CA TYR A 403 5.50 -7.93 -12.43
C TYR A 403 5.26 -6.44 -12.16
N GLU A 404 4.85 -5.65 -13.16
CA GLU A 404 4.46 -4.25 -13.02
C GLU A 404 2.96 -4.06 -13.31
N SER A 405 2.46 -2.85 -13.07
CA SER A 405 1.16 -2.40 -13.60
C SER A 405 1.26 -2.09 -15.10
N PRO A 406 0.13 -2.00 -15.83
CA PRO A 406 0.14 -1.69 -17.26
C PRO A 406 0.89 -0.38 -17.55
N LYS A 407 1.77 -0.41 -18.55
CA LYS A 407 2.48 0.76 -19.05
C LYS A 407 1.70 1.47 -20.14
N ALA A 408 1.03 0.72 -21.02
CA ALA A 408 0.27 1.32 -22.12
C ALA A 408 -1.09 1.86 -21.67
N ASP A 409 -1.80 1.10 -20.83
CA ASP A 409 -3.12 1.46 -20.29
C ASP A 409 -3.03 1.79 -18.80
N PHE A 410 -2.14 2.72 -18.47
CA PHE A 410 -1.73 3.06 -17.10
C PHE A 410 -2.85 3.68 -16.24
N MET A 411 -3.98 4.04 -16.85
CA MET A 411 -5.19 4.53 -16.17
C MET A 411 -6.18 3.42 -15.80
N SER A 412 -5.93 2.19 -16.26
CA SER A 412 -6.84 1.07 -16.10
C SER A 412 -6.63 0.37 -14.76
N PHE A 413 -7.29 0.90 -13.73
CA PHE A 413 -7.35 0.30 -12.40
C PHE A 413 -8.63 0.67 -11.68
N ASP A 414 -8.92 -0.04 -10.60
CA ASP A 414 -10.07 0.19 -9.73
C ASP A 414 -9.74 1.29 -8.70
N PRO A 415 -10.38 2.47 -8.78
CA PRO A 415 -10.15 3.59 -7.86
C PRO A 415 -10.93 3.48 -6.54
N GLY A 416 -11.50 2.33 -6.22
CA GLY A 416 -12.30 2.14 -5.02
C GLY A 416 -13.80 2.44 -5.22
N PRO A 417 -14.62 2.28 -4.15
CA PRO A 417 -16.08 2.43 -4.22
C PRO A 417 -16.56 3.82 -4.66
N CYS A 418 -15.75 4.86 -4.44
CA CYS A 418 -16.13 6.24 -4.69
C CYS A 418 -15.79 6.72 -6.11
N GLY A 419 -14.99 5.96 -6.86
CA GLY A 419 -14.47 6.45 -8.13
C GLY A 419 -13.44 7.56 -7.96
N PHE A 420 -13.15 8.27 -9.05
CA PHE A 420 -12.38 9.51 -9.01
C PHE A 420 -13.28 10.73 -8.87
N GLY A 421 -12.83 11.72 -8.08
CA GLY A 421 -13.42 13.05 -8.11
C GLY A 421 -12.99 13.83 -9.35
N LYS A 422 -13.80 14.83 -9.73
CA LYS A 422 -13.51 15.66 -10.91
C LYS A 422 -12.26 16.53 -10.76
N LYS A 423 -11.93 16.94 -9.52
CA LYS A 423 -10.85 17.89 -9.20
C LYS A 423 -9.81 17.33 -8.23
N ALA A 424 -10.17 16.35 -7.41
CA ALA A 424 -9.32 15.78 -6.37
C ALA A 424 -9.68 14.31 -6.14
N PRO A 425 -8.75 13.50 -5.58
CA PRO A 425 -9.06 12.19 -5.02
C PRO A 425 -10.27 12.23 -4.07
N ILE A 426 -11.09 11.18 -4.09
CA ILE A 426 -12.16 10.99 -3.11
C ILE A 426 -11.70 9.87 -2.17
N TYR A 427 -11.42 10.22 -0.91
CA TYR A 427 -10.92 9.27 0.07
C TYR A 427 -12.02 8.46 0.77
N SER A 428 -13.26 8.96 0.78
CA SER A 428 -14.43 8.28 1.37
C SER A 428 -15.73 8.79 0.73
N CYS A 429 -16.78 7.98 0.77
CA CYS A 429 -18.12 8.29 0.29
C CYS A 429 -19.14 7.33 0.89
N ASP A 430 -20.44 7.60 0.68
CA ASP A 430 -21.54 6.76 1.19
C ASP A 430 -21.37 5.27 0.84
N LEU A 431 -20.84 4.94 -0.34
CA LEU A 431 -20.58 3.55 -0.74
C LEU A 431 -19.44 2.91 0.07
N SER A 432 -18.32 3.60 0.28
CA SER A 432 -17.21 3.04 1.06
C SER A 432 -17.61 2.90 2.53
N GLU A 433 -18.39 3.84 3.06
CA GLU A 433 -18.98 3.77 4.39
C GLU A 433 -19.97 2.62 4.52
N ALA A 434 -20.88 2.47 3.56
CA ALA A 434 -21.82 1.36 3.51
C ALA A 434 -21.10 0.02 3.52
N LEU A 435 -19.95 -0.12 2.85
CA LEU A 435 -19.19 -1.37 2.83
C LEU A 435 -18.41 -1.68 4.11
N GLN A 436 -18.03 -0.68 4.90
CA GLN A 436 -17.08 -0.88 6.03
C GLN A 436 -17.67 -0.59 7.41
N LYS A 437 -18.47 0.46 7.58
CA LYS A 437 -19.00 0.88 8.89
C LYS A 437 -20.03 -0.11 9.43
N ASN A 438 -20.10 -0.31 10.74
CA ASN A 438 -21.22 -1.01 11.40
C ASN A 438 -21.48 -2.47 10.95
N TRP A 439 -20.44 -3.21 10.53
CA TRP A 439 -20.56 -4.68 10.58
C TRP A 439 -20.67 -5.13 12.05
N PRO A 440 -21.43 -6.21 12.34
CA PRO A 440 -21.43 -6.81 13.67
C PRO A 440 -20.08 -7.45 13.98
N ASP A 441 -19.84 -7.73 15.25
CA ASP A 441 -18.68 -8.52 15.67
C ASP A 441 -18.86 -9.99 15.26
N PHE A 442 -18.18 -10.39 14.19
CA PHE A 442 -18.23 -11.77 13.69
C PHE A 442 -17.69 -12.82 14.68
N TYR A 443 -16.94 -12.41 15.71
CA TYR A 443 -16.39 -13.30 16.73
C TYR A 443 -17.26 -13.38 17.98
N ALA A 444 -18.29 -12.53 18.07
CA ALA A 444 -19.22 -12.45 19.18
C ALA A 444 -20.68 -12.33 18.71
N LEU A 445 -21.03 -12.95 17.58
CA LEU A 445 -22.41 -12.99 17.09
C LEU A 445 -23.30 -13.72 18.09
N SER A 446 -24.34 -13.03 18.56
CA SER A 446 -25.29 -13.59 19.53
C SER A 446 -25.96 -14.86 19.00
N GLY A 447 -25.97 -15.92 19.81
CA GLY A 447 -26.64 -17.18 19.46
C GLY A 447 -25.88 -18.06 18.47
N LEU A 448 -24.66 -17.70 18.06
CA LEU A 448 -23.78 -18.53 17.25
C LEU A 448 -22.53 -18.94 18.03
N SER A 449 -22.18 -20.22 17.99
CA SER A 449 -20.92 -20.75 18.53
C SER A 449 -19.81 -20.85 17.48
N VAL A 450 -20.12 -20.50 16.22
CA VAL A 450 -19.19 -20.56 15.10
C VAL A 450 -18.51 -19.21 14.89
N GLN A 451 -17.23 -19.24 14.54
CA GLN A 451 -16.43 -18.05 14.28
C GLN A 451 -15.72 -18.17 12.93
N PRO A 452 -15.38 -17.03 12.28
CA PRO A 452 -14.57 -17.04 11.07
C PRO A 452 -13.17 -17.62 11.27
N MET A 453 -12.55 -18.02 10.17
CA MET A 453 -11.24 -18.68 10.12
C MET A 453 -10.05 -17.73 10.07
N ASN A 454 -10.26 -16.41 10.06
CA ASN A 454 -9.20 -15.43 10.19
C ASN A 454 -9.11 -14.88 11.62
N HIS A 455 -7.92 -14.42 12.02
CA HIS A 455 -7.77 -13.69 13.27
C HIS A 455 -8.41 -12.28 13.19
N PRO A 456 -9.05 -11.76 14.26
CA PRO A 456 -9.71 -10.44 14.25
C PRO A 456 -8.79 -9.27 13.87
N SER A 457 -7.48 -9.39 14.09
CA SER A 457 -6.51 -8.33 13.73
C SER A 457 -6.43 -8.05 12.23
N PHE A 458 -6.91 -8.96 11.38
CA PHE A 458 -6.97 -8.70 9.94
C PHE A 458 -8.12 -7.78 9.55
N GLY A 459 -9.06 -7.52 10.47
CA GLY A 459 -10.24 -6.71 10.22
C GLY A 459 -11.19 -7.36 9.23
N HIS A 460 -11.97 -6.52 8.56
CA HIS A 460 -12.78 -6.93 7.42
C HIS A 460 -11.91 -7.05 6.16
N GLY A 461 -11.89 -8.23 5.57
CA GLY A 461 -11.29 -8.49 4.27
C GLY A 461 -12.05 -7.83 3.12
N PRO A 462 -11.54 -7.97 1.89
CA PRO A 462 -12.14 -7.35 0.73
C PRO A 462 -13.50 -7.98 0.44
N ILE A 463 -14.50 -7.11 0.36
CA ILE A 463 -15.89 -7.53 0.20
C ILE A 463 -16.39 -7.37 -1.25
N TYR A 464 -15.75 -6.56 -2.09
CA TYR A 464 -16.26 -6.29 -3.44
C TYR A 464 -15.21 -6.33 -4.55
N ARG A 465 -15.68 -6.43 -5.80
CA ARG A 465 -14.93 -6.21 -7.05
C ARG A 465 -15.89 -5.64 -8.12
N GLY A 466 -15.42 -4.77 -9.01
CA GLY A 466 -16.24 -4.19 -10.08
C GLY A 466 -16.80 -2.79 -9.75
N ARG A 467 -17.84 -2.37 -10.47
CA ARG A 467 -18.39 -1.01 -10.45
C ARG A 467 -19.66 -0.90 -9.63
N LEU A 468 -19.51 -0.64 -8.33
CA LEU A 468 -20.62 -0.53 -7.37
C LEU A 468 -21.64 0.57 -7.70
N ASN A 469 -21.22 1.62 -8.41
CA ASN A 469 -22.07 2.78 -8.72
C ASN A 469 -22.64 2.75 -10.15
N GLN A 470 -22.44 1.69 -10.92
CA GLN A 470 -22.98 1.53 -12.27
C GLN A 470 -23.19 0.06 -12.63
N ALA A 471 -23.54 -0.76 -11.64
CA ALA A 471 -23.70 -2.20 -11.80
C ALA A 471 -25.04 -2.51 -12.46
N ARG A 472 -25.02 -2.98 -13.72
CA ARG A 472 -26.17 -3.64 -14.36
C ARG A 472 -26.38 -5.05 -13.85
N VAL A 473 -25.33 -5.72 -13.40
CA VAL A 473 -25.38 -7.06 -12.80
C VAL A 473 -24.80 -7.01 -11.39
N LEU A 474 -25.59 -7.41 -10.39
CA LEU A 474 -25.11 -7.59 -9.02
C LEU A 474 -24.89 -9.08 -8.75
N ILE A 475 -23.67 -9.47 -8.41
CA ILE A 475 -23.30 -10.85 -8.11
C ILE A 475 -23.09 -10.97 -6.60
N LEU A 476 -23.86 -11.84 -5.95
CA LEU A 476 -23.59 -12.26 -4.58
C LEU A 476 -22.79 -13.56 -4.62
N ALA A 477 -21.65 -13.59 -3.94
CA ALA A 477 -20.69 -14.70 -4.06
C ALA A 477 -20.20 -15.23 -2.72
N ASP A 478 -20.07 -16.55 -2.66
CA ASP A 478 -19.31 -17.24 -1.62
C ASP A 478 -17.81 -17.00 -1.79
N GLN A 479 -17.03 -17.28 -0.74
CA GLN A 479 -15.57 -17.21 -0.84
C GLN A 479 -15.01 -18.50 -1.45
N TYR A 480 -14.09 -18.37 -2.41
CA TYR A 480 -13.46 -19.50 -3.11
C TYR A 480 -11.92 -19.49 -3.09
N SER A 481 -11.30 -18.43 -2.59
CA SER A 481 -9.83 -18.31 -2.52
C SER A 481 -9.42 -17.25 -1.49
N HIS A 482 -8.14 -17.24 -1.09
CA HIS A 482 -7.58 -16.16 -0.28
C HIS A 482 -6.98 -15.02 -1.11
N ASP A 483 -7.00 -15.08 -2.45
CA ASP A 483 -6.34 -14.07 -3.31
C ASP A 483 -6.82 -12.64 -3.03
N GLY A 484 -8.08 -12.50 -2.63
CA GLY A 484 -8.62 -11.21 -2.22
C GLY A 484 -7.81 -10.56 -1.11
N PHE A 485 -7.38 -11.33 -0.11
CA PHE A 485 -6.60 -10.85 1.03
C PHE A 485 -5.36 -10.04 0.61
N PHE A 486 -4.77 -10.38 -0.55
CA PHE A 486 -3.60 -9.73 -1.12
C PHE A 486 -3.92 -8.75 -2.25
N SER A 487 -4.99 -8.98 -3.02
CA SER A 487 -5.38 -8.09 -4.13
C SER A 487 -6.22 -6.90 -3.67
N GLY A 488 -6.82 -6.95 -2.48
CA GLY A 488 -7.79 -5.97 -2.00
C GLY A 488 -9.16 -6.05 -2.69
N ARG A 489 -9.43 -7.10 -3.49
CA ARG A 489 -10.69 -7.26 -4.22
C ARG A 489 -11.27 -8.66 -4.10
N ALA A 490 -12.59 -8.74 -4.03
CA ALA A 490 -13.31 -10.01 -3.95
C ALA A 490 -13.05 -10.89 -5.18
N LEU A 491 -13.05 -12.22 -4.98
CA LEU A 491 -13.02 -13.20 -6.07
C LEU A 491 -11.88 -12.91 -7.06
N SER A 492 -10.63 -12.82 -6.59
CA SER A 492 -9.47 -12.56 -7.48
C SER A 492 -8.64 -13.80 -7.85
N GLY A 493 -9.01 -14.99 -7.36
CA GLY A 493 -8.37 -16.28 -7.67
C GLY A 493 -9.00 -17.00 -8.88
N THR A 494 -8.87 -18.33 -8.93
CA THR A 494 -9.32 -19.17 -10.07
C THR A 494 -10.81 -18.97 -10.41
N VAL A 495 -11.69 -19.03 -9.40
CA VAL A 495 -13.14 -18.88 -9.61
C VAL A 495 -13.49 -17.47 -10.12
N GLY A 496 -12.76 -16.46 -9.66
CA GLY A 496 -12.88 -15.09 -10.13
C GLY A 496 -12.57 -14.90 -11.62
N GLN A 497 -11.59 -15.64 -12.11
CA GLN A 497 -11.16 -15.64 -13.52
C GLN A 497 -12.14 -16.42 -14.42
N LYS A 498 -12.66 -17.55 -13.93
CA LYS A 498 -13.79 -18.26 -14.56
C LYS A 498 -15.02 -17.36 -14.68
N LEU A 499 -15.34 -16.64 -13.60
CA LEU A 499 -16.44 -15.67 -13.59
C LEU A 499 -16.21 -14.52 -14.57
N GLN A 500 -14.97 -14.03 -14.71
CA GLN A 500 -14.64 -13.02 -15.71
C GLN A 500 -14.91 -13.50 -17.14
N ALA A 501 -14.49 -14.72 -17.48
CA ALA A 501 -14.77 -15.33 -18.78
C ALA A 501 -16.29 -15.48 -19.02
N TRP A 502 -17.03 -15.92 -18.00
CA TRP A 502 -18.48 -16.04 -18.07
C TRP A 502 -19.20 -14.70 -18.25
N LEU A 503 -18.77 -13.65 -17.55
CA LEU A 503 -19.31 -12.29 -17.72
C LEU A 503 -19.13 -11.80 -19.15
N LYS A 504 -17.91 -11.97 -19.69
CA LYS A 504 -17.65 -11.65 -21.10
C LYS A 504 -18.57 -12.43 -22.03
N ALA A 505 -18.67 -13.75 -21.86
CA ALA A 505 -19.56 -14.59 -22.69
C ALA A 505 -21.04 -14.15 -22.59
N SER A 506 -21.44 -13.56 -21.47
CA SER A 506 -22.78 -13.00 -21.25
C SER A 506 -22.97 -11.59 -21.85
N GLY A 507 -21.96 -11.02 -22.50
CA GLY A 507 -21.99 -9.65 -23.03
C GLY A 507 -21.93 -8.58 -21.93
N VAL A 508 -21.32 -8.90 -20.79
CA VAL A 508 -21.09 -7.98 -19.68
C VAL A 508 -19.60 -7.65 -19.65
N ALA A 509 -19.26 -6.38 -19.85
CA ALA A 509 -17.88 -5.93 -19.94
C ALA A 509 -17.33 -5.49 -18.58
N SER A 510 -17.89 -4.42 -18.02
CA SER A 510 -17.43 -3.79 -16.76
C SER A 510 -18.57 -3.28 -15.87
N ASP A 511 -19.81 -3.36 -16.34
CA ASP A 511 -21.03 -2.91 -15.66
C ASP A 511 -21.59 -3.97 -14.71
N TYR A 512 -20.73 -4.53 -13.86
CA TYR A 512 -21.09 -5.48 -12.80
C TYR A 512 -20.51 -5.07 -11.45
N ALA A 513 -21.12 -5.56 -10.38
CA ALA A 513 -20.57 -5.52 -9.03
C ALA A 513 -20.62 -6.92 -8.44
N ILE A 514 -19.49 -7.39 -7.91
CA ILE A 514 -19.40 -8.61 -7.11
C ILE A 514 -19.35 -8.19 -5.65
N LEU A 515 -20.20 -8.79 -4.83
CA LEU A 515 -20.25 -8.63 -3.38
C LEU A 515 -20.11 -10.00 -2.73
N ARG A 516 -19.10 -10.18 -1.89
CA ARG A 516 -18.99 -11.38 -1.05
C ARG A 516 -20.08 -11.37 0.01
N ASN A 517 -20.60 -12.55 0.32
CA ASN A 517 -21.60 -12.70 1.37
C ASN A 517 -21.09 -12.28 2.74
N LEU A 518 -19.80 -12.48 3.00
CA LEU A 518 -19.14 -12.17 4.25
C LEU A 518 -17.78 -11.49 3.99
N PRO A 519 -17.43 -10.43 4.74
CA PRO A 519 -16.12 -9.77 4.64
C PRO A 519 -15.05 -10.46 5.50
N VAL A 520 -15.26 -11.69 5.95
CA VAL A 520 -14.34 -12.46 6.80
C VAL A 520 -13.93 -13.75 6.10
N ASP A 521 -12.91 -14.44 6.59
CA ASP A 521 -12.48 -15.70 6.00
C ASP A 521 -13.36 -16.85 6.47
N THR A 522 -13.95 -17.56 5.52
CA THR A 522 -14.83 -18.70 5.76
C THR A 522 -14.34 -19.97 5.05
N LEU A 523 -13.17 -19.95 4.41
CA LEU A 523 -12.63 -21.13 3.74
C LEU A 523 -12.23 -22.19 4.77
N GLY A 524 -12.69 -23.43 4.58
CA GLY A 524 -12.49 -24.53 5.52
C GLY A 524 -13.57 -24.64 6.62
N MET A 525 -14.60 -23.78 6.60
CA MET A 525 -15.81 -23.97 7.40
C MET A 525 -16.83 -24.83 6.64
N GLU A 526 -17.69 -25.53 7.38
CA GLU A 526 -18.82 -26.23 6.79
C GLU A 526 -19.86 -25.25 6.24
N GLN A 527 -20.54 -25.62 5.15
CA GLN A 527 -21.48 -24.74 4.47
C GLN A 527 -22.57 -24.18 5.39
N ASP A 528 -23.12 -25.01 6.28
CA ASP A 528 -24.17 -24.61 7.22
C ASP A 528 -23.65 -23.63 8.29
N GLN A 529 -22.37 -23.73 8.65
CA GLN A 529 -21.73 -22.76 9.54
C GLN A 529 -21.59 -21.41 8.82
N VAL A 530 -21.16 -21.41 7.55
CA VAL A 530 -21.09 -20.19 6.75
C VAL A 530 -22.48 -19.58 6.56
N ALA A 531 -23.50 -20.40 6.30
CA ALA A 531 -24.88 -19.97 6.15
C ALA A 531 -25.44 -19.34 7.44
N SER A 532 -25.19 -19.95 8.61
CA SER A 532 -25.66 -19.40 9.89
C SER A 532 -25.09 -18.01 10.19
N ILE A 533 -23.82 -17.77 9.87
CA ILE A 533 -23.22 -16.42 9.95
C ILE A 533 -23.84 -15.49 8.91
N ALA A 534 -23.93 -15.92 7.64
CA ALA A 534 -24.41 -15.09 6.54
C ALA A 534 -25.88 -14.66 6.71
N LEU A 535 -26.71 -15.52 7.29
CA LEU A 535 -28.14 -15.32 7.51
C LEU A 535 -28.46 -14.72 8.89
N HIS A 536 -27.46 -14.53 9.76
CA HIS A 536 -27.66 -13.88 11.05
C HIS A 536 -28.31 -12.50 10.88
N GLY A 537 -29.29 -12.16 11.72
CA GLY A 537 -30.13 -10.97 11.55
C GLY A 537 -29.35 -9.66 11.41
N ASP A 538 -28.30 -9.46 12.20
CA ASP A 538 -27.49 -8.23 12.11
C ASP A 538 -26.59 -8.18 10.87
N VAL A 539 -26.11 -9.35 10.41
CA VAL A 539 -25.35 -9.47 9.15
C VAL A 539 -26.28 -9.19 7.97
N MET A 540 -27.50 -9.74 7.99
CA MET A 540 -28.55 -9.48 7.01
C MET A 540 -28.90 -8.00 6.95
N LYS A 541 -29.21 -7.34 8.08
CA LYS A 541 -29.48 -5.88 8.13
C LYS A 541 -28.37 -5.08 7.47
N LYS A 542 -27.11 -5.41 7.77
CA LYS A 542 -25.96 -4.73 7.17
C LYS A 542 -25.87 -4.96 5.66
N ARG A 543 -26.08 -6.18 5.21
CA ARG A 543 -26.10 -6.53 3.77
C ARG A 543 -27.22 -5.82 3.02
N ILE A 544 -28.42 -5.75 3.59
CA ILE A 544 -29.56 -5.01 3.03
C ILE A 544 -29.18 -3.55 2.79
N HIS A 545 -28.53 -2.92 3.77
CA HIS A 545 -28.05 -1.55 3.65
C HIS A 545 -27.03 -1.37 2.51
N ILE A 546 -26.06 -2.29 2.38
CA ILE A 546 -25.07 -2.27 1.28
C ILE A 546 -25.74 -2.39 -0.07
N ILE A 547 -26.64 -3.37 -0.24
CA ILE A 547 -27.34 -3.60 -1.50
C ILE A 547 -28.15 -2.36 -1.89
N LYS A 548 -28.89 -1.76 -0.93
CA LYS A 548 -29.63 -0.51 -1.18
C LYS A 548 -28.71 0.61 -1.65
N ALA A 549 -27.53 0.78 -1.04
CA ALA A 549 -26.56 1.80 -1.45
C ALA A 549 -26.04 1.58 -2.88
N ILE A 550 -25.74 0.32 -3.25
CA ILE A 550 -25.31 -0.05 -4.61
C ILE A 550 -26.41 0.24 -5.64
N LEU A 551 -27.64 -0.18 -5.36
CA LEU A 551 -28.79 0.03 -6.25
C LEU A 551 -29.06 1.53 -6.45
N ALA A 552 -29.09 2.31 -5.37
CA ALA A 552 -29.31 3.75 -5.43
C ALA A 552 -28.19 4.48 -6.21
N ALA A 553 -26.93 4.10 -6.00
CA ALA A 553 -25.80 4.69 -6.71
C ALA A 553 -25.85 4.36 -8.22
N SER A 554 -26.17 3.11 -8.55
CA SER A 554 -26.30 2.65 -9.94
C SER A 554 -27.46 3.33 -10.67
N GLU A 555 -28.60 3.50 -10.01
CA GLU A 555 -29.75 4.24 -10.53
C GLU A 555 -29.43 5.73 -10.74
N LYS A 556 -28.80 6.37 -9.75
CA LYS A 556 -28.36 7.78 -9.84
C LYS A 556 -27.44 8.05 -11.04
N ASN A 557 -26.63 7.08 -11.41
CA ASN A 557 -25.72 7.17 -12.56
C ASN A 557 -26.36 6.71 -13.90
N GLY A 558 -27.67 6.51 -13.94
CA GLY A 558 -28.40 6.12 -15.16
C GLY A 558 -28.11 4.68 -15.63
N ARG A 559 -27.60 3.84 -14.72
CA ARG A 559 -27.24 2.43 -14.98
C ARG A 559 -27.91 1.52 -13.95
N PRO A 560 -29.26 1.51 -13.86
CA PRO A 560 -29.94 0.71 -12.86
C PRO A 560 -29.56 -0.77 -13.01
N THR A 561 -29.43 -1.46 -11.88
CA THR A 561 -29.22 -2.91 -11.86
C THR A 561 -30.41 -3.60 -12.53
N GLN A 562 -30.13 -4.66 -13.28
CA GLN A 562 -31.10 -5.38 -14.12
C GLN A 562 -31.21 -6.86 -13.75
N ALA A 563 -30.14 -7.45 -13.19
CA ALA A 563 -30.09 -8.84 -12.80
C ALA A 563 -29.28 -9.05 -11.52
N VAL A 564 -29.67 -10.07 -10.76
CA VAL A 564 -28.89 -10.60 -9.63
C VAL A 564 -28.35 -11.97 -10.02
N VAL A 565 -27.09 -12.24 -9.71
CA VAL A 565 -26.45 -13.54 -9.93
C VAL A 565 -25.99 -14.09 -8.59
N THR A 566 -26.24 -15.37 -8.33
CA THR A 566 -25.68 -16.06 -7.16
C THR A 566 -24.56 -16.99 -7.59
N LEU A 567 -23.44 -16.92 -6.89
CA LEU A 567 -22.30 -17.79 -7.07
C LEU A 567 -22.01 -18.51 -5.74
N GLY A 568 -22.55 -19.71 -5.63
CA GLY A 568 -22.40 -20.58 -4.46
C GLY A 568 -23.70 -20.79 -3.67
N PRO A 569 -23.75 -21.87 -2.88
CA PRO A 569 -24.95 -22.27 -2.13
C PRO A 569 -25.35 -21.27 -1.04
N VAL A 570 -24.40 -20.62 -0.35
CA VAL A 570 -24.77 -19.64 0.68
C VAL A 570 -25.29 -18.35 0.04
N ALA A 571 -24.72 -17.94 -1.10
CA ALA A 571 -25.25 -16.83 -1.90
C ALA A 571 -26.71 -17.05 -2.32
N GLU A 572 -27.07 -18.28 -2.68
CA GLU A 572 -28.44 -18.64 -3.02
C GLU A 572 -29.39 -18.47 -1.81
N GLN A 573 -29.02 -19.02 -0.65
CA GLN A 573 -29.79 -18.89 0.57
C GLN A 573 -29.94 -17.43 1.02
N VAL A 574 -28.87 -16.64 0.88
CA VAL A 574 -28.89 -15.20 1.20
C VAL A 574 -29.95 -14.50 0.35
N VAL A 575 -29.98 -14.70 -0.97
CA VAL A 575 -31.01 -14.05 -1.81
C VAL A 575 -32.41 -14.55 -1.47
N GLN A 576 -32.60 -15.83 -1.14
CA GLN A 576 -33.88 -16.34 -0.66
C GLN A 576 -34.35 -15.61 0.61
N ALA A 577 -33.46 -15.41 1.58
CA ALA A 577 -33.76 -14.64 2.78
C ALA A 577 -34.03 -13.16 2.47
N LEU A 578 -33.29 -12.54 1.55
CA LEU A 578 -33.53 -11.15 1.13
C LEU A 578 -34.93 -10.98 0.49
N MET A 579 -35.43 -12.00 -0.21
CA MET A 579 -36.80 -12.01 -0.74
C MET A 579 -37.84 -12.12 0.38
N ALA A 580 -37.60 -12.97 1.39
CA ALA A 580 -38.50 -13.17 2.51
C ALA A 580 -38.65 -11.92 3.39
N GLU A 581 -37.59 -11.13 3.54
CA GLU A 581 -37.55 -9.87 4.32
C GLU A 581 -38.27 -8.68 3.63
N GLY A 582 -39.01 -8.92 2.54
CA GLY A 582 -39.77 -7.88 1.86
C GLY A 582 -38.91 -6.76 1.26
N MET A 583 -37.62 -7.01 1.00
CA MET A 583 -36.82 -6.07 0.24
C MET A 583 -37.48 -5.88 -1.13
N PRO A 584 -37.64 -4.64 -1.66
CA PRO A 584 -38.24 -4.38 -2.98
C PRO A 584 -37.32 -4.79 -4.13
N LEU A 585 -36.58 -5.86 -3.91
CA LEU A 585 -35.94 -6.69 -4.88
C LEU A 585 -36.98 -7.47 -5.71
N GLU A 586 -38.28 -7.47 -5.41
CA GLU A 586 -39.31 -8.16 -6.19
C GLU A 586 -39.33 -7.82 -7.70
N LYS A 587 -38.85 -6.62 -8.09
CA LYS A 587 -38.64 -6.25 -9.51
C LYS A 587 -37.31 -6.78 -10.09
N LEU A 588 -36.34 -7.14 -9.26
CA LEU A 588 -34.99 -7.63 -9.59
C LEU A 588 -34.82 -9.16 -9.43
N VAL A 589 -35.36 -9.81 -8.39
CA VAL A 589 -35.17 -11.26 -8.10
C VAL A 589 -36.10 -12.19 -8.86
N LYS A 590 -37.18 -11.67 -9.45
CA LYS A 590 -37.96 -12.46 -10.43
C LYS A 590 -37.08 -12.92 -11.62
N LYS A 591 -35.87 -12.39 -11.74
CA LYS A 591 -34.88 -12.58 -12.80
C LYS A 591 -33.47 -12.74 -12.22
N TRP A 592 -33.31 -13.61 -11.22
CA TRP A 592 -31.96 -14.01 -10.78
C TRP A 592 -31.41 -15.19 -11.58
N VAL A 593 -30.09 -15.24 -11.70
CA VAL A 593 -29.37 -16.33 -12.37
C VAL A 593 -28.54 -17.07 -11.33
N LYS A 594 -28.74 -18.38 -11.23
CA LYS A 594 -27.93 -19.24 -10.36
C LYS A 594 -26.74 -19.79 -11.14
N LEU A 595 -25.54 -19.60 -10.57
CA LEU A 595 -24.35 -20.31 -11.02
C LEU A 595 -24.12 -21.51 -10.10
N SER A 596 -24.04 -22.70 -10.72
CA SER A 596 -23.64 -23.91 -10.00
C SER A 596 -22.24 -23.77 -9.41
N SER A 597 -21.93 -24.55 -8.38
CA SER A 597 -20.56 -24.60 -7.83
C SER A 597 -19.53 -24.81 -8.95
N PRO A 598 -18.44 -24.01 -8.98
CA PRO A 598 -17.37 -24.15 -9.97
C PRO A 598 -16.58 -25.46 -9.84
N GLU A 599 -16.84 -26.24 -8.79
CA GLU A 599 -16.27 -27.57 -8.53
C GLU A 599 -17.11 -28.72 -9.13
N SER A 600 -18.36 -28.44 -9.55
CA SER A 600 -19.22 -29.44 -10.19
C SER A 600 -18.63 -29.90 -11.52
N ARG A 601 -18.66 -31.20 -11.83
CA ARG A 601 -18.20 -31.75 -13.12
C ARG A 601 -18.89 -31.13 -14.34
N SER A 602 -20.12 -30.63 -14.18
CA SER A 602 -20.92 -30.02 -15.25
C SER A 602 -20.94 -28.49 -15.21
N PHE A 603 -20.10 -27.85 -14.38
CA PHE A 603 -20.19 -26.39 -14.15
C PHE A 603 -20.10 -25.58 -15.45
N ALA A 604 -19.19 -25.92 -16.37
CA ALA A 604 -19.00 -25.18 -17.61
C ALA A 604 -20.27 -25.17 -18.48
N LYS A 605 -20.91 -26.32 -18.64
CA LYS A 605 -22.18 -26.44 -19.38
C LYS A 605 -23.31 -25.69 -18.69
N SER A 606 -23.41 -25.80 -17.36
CA SER A 606 -24.42 -25.05 -16.59
C SER A 606 -24.22 -23.54 -16.71
N TRP A 607 -22.97 -23.07 -16.63
CA TRP A 607 -22.64 -21.66 -16.72
C TRP A 607 -22.88 -21.12 -18.15
N ASP A 608 -22.60 -21.88 -19.21
CA ASP A 608 -22.93 -21.44 -20.58
C ASP A 608 -24.44 -21.32 -20.85
N ALA A 609 -25.25 -22.18 -20.23
CA ALA A 609 -26.69 -21.99 -20.23
C ALA A 609 -27.07 -20.69 -19.50
N SER A 610 -26.56 -20.50 -18.28
CA SER A 610 -26.80 -19.31 -17.47
C SER A 610 -26.32 -18.00 -18.10
N SER A 611 -25.26 -18.01 -18.94
CA SER A 611 -24.81 -16.80 -19.66
C SER A 611 -25.82 -16.35 -20.72
N THR A 612 -26.50 -17.32 -21.35
CA THR A 612 -27.60 -17.06 -22.29
C THR A 612 -28.78 -16.41 -21.56
N ASP A 613 -29.10 -16.90 -20.37
CA ASP A 613 -30.17 -16.35 -19.55
C ASP A 613 -29.83 -14.94 -19.08
N LEU A 614 -28.62 -14.72 -18.55
CA LEU A 614 -28.18 -13.39 -18.15
C LEU A 614 -28.26 -12.40 -19.33
N ALA A 615 -27.75 -12.77 -20.51
CA ALA A 615 -27.76 -11.91 -21.69
C ALA A 615 -29.18 -11.47 -22.08
N LYS A 616 -30.15 -12.41 -22.04
CA LYS A 616 -31.57 -12.09 -22.26
C LYS A 616 -32.12 -11.12 -21.21
N LEU A 617 -31.79 -11.33 -19.94
CA LEU A 617 -32.29 -10.51 -18.84
C LEU A 617 -31.83 -9.06 -18.93
N ILE A 618 -30.56 -8.85 -19.25
CA ILE A 618 -29.98 -7.51 -19.36
C ILE A 618 -30.09 -6.92 -20.77
N LYS A 619 -30.65 -7.66 -21.74
CA LYS A 619 -30.74 -7.27 -23.16
C LYS A 619 -29.35 -7.00 -23.77
N SER A 620 -28.34 -7.79 -23.43
CA SER A 620 -27.04 -7.79 -24.10
C SER A 620 -26.97 -8.86 -25.19
N LYS A 621 -25.96 -8.76 -26.05
CA LYS A 621 -25.64 -9.82 -27.01
C LYS A 621 -24.67 -10.80 -26.34
N LYS A 622 -25.02 -12.10 -26.34
CA LYS A 622 -24.12 -13.17 -25.90
C LYS A 622 -22.85 -13.18 -26.79
N GLU A 623 -21.66 -13.18 -26.17
CA GLU A 623 -20.38 -13.21 -26.86
C GLU A 623 -19.78 -14.62 -26.86
N GLY A 624 -20.32 -15.49 -27.71
CA GLY A 624 -19.80 -16.85 -27.90
C GLY A 624 -20.25 -17.85 -26.83
N THR A 625 -19.49 -18.94 -26.70
CA THR A 625 -19.78 -20.06 -25.78
C THR A 625 -18.76 -20.07 -24.66
N TYR A 626 -19.21 -20.12 -23.41
CA TYR A 626 -18.35 -20.31 -22.26
C TYR A 626 -17.96 -21.79 -22.14
N LYS A 627 -16.67 -22.07 -21.94
CA LYS A 627 -16.11 -23.44 -21.91
C LYS A 627 -15.45 -23.80 -20.58
N GLY A 628 -15.54 -22.92 -19.57
CA GLY A 628 -14.87 -23.12 -18.28
C GLY A 628 -13.45 -22.57 -18.23
N GLU A 629 -13.07 -21.78 -19.25
CA GLU A 629 -11.75 -21.18 -19.36
C GLU A 629 -11.47 -20.11 -18.30
N LEU A 630 -10.19 -19.85 -18.05
CA LEU A 630 -9.75 -18.73 -17.23
C LEU A 630 -9.60 -17.48 -18.10
N MET A 631 -10.03 -16.34 -17.57
CA MET A 631 -9.73 -15.04 -18.13
C MET A 631 -9.07 -14.17 -17.07
N THR A 632 -7.97 -13.52 -17.45
CA THR A 632 -7.32 -12.51 -16.59
C THR A 632 -8.35 -11.48 -16.15
N ILE A 633 -8.38 -11.20 -14.86
CA ILE A 633 -9.25 -10.16 -14.29
C ILE A 633 -8.88 -8.83 -14.93
N ALA A 634 -9.88 -8.07 -15.33
CA ALA A 634 -9.69 -6.76 -15.94
C ALA A 634 -8.83 -5.86 -15.03
N ARG A 635 -7.92 -5.08 -15.60
CA ARG A 635 -7.02 -4.24 -14.79
C ARG A 635 -7.81 -3.21 -14.00
N GLU A 636 -8.83 -2.66 -14.64
CA GLU A 636 -9.84 -1.80 -14.06
C GLU A 636 -10.63 -2.42 -12.88
N ASP A 637 -10.49 -3.71 -12.59
CA ASP A 637 -11.09 -4.42 -11.45
C ASP A 637 -10.13 -4.67 -10.28
N LEU A 638 -8.87 -4.24 -10.42
CA LEU A 638 -7.82 -4.38 -9.42
C LEU A 638 -7.26 -3.00 -9.03
N PRO A 639 -6.82 -2.80 -7.78
CA PRO A 639 -6.29 -1.50 -7.37
C PRO A 639 -5.10 -1.06 -8.21
N SER A 640 -4.84 0.26 -8.20
CA SER A 640 -3.58 0.81 -8.71
C SER A 640 -2.40 0.07 -8.10
N HIS A 641 -1.38 -0.17 -8.92
CA HIS A 641 -0.14 -0.86 -8.56
C HIS A 641 -0.26 -2.37 -8.38
N SER A 642 -1.42 -2.95 -8.73
CA SER A 642 -1.53 -4.39 -8.90
C SER A 642 -0.68 -4.87 -10.08
N ARG A 643 0.00 -6.01 -9.90
CA ARG A 643 0.84 -6.61 -10.94
C ARG A 643 -0.03 -7.36 -11.94
N TRP A 644 0.41 -7.48 -13.17
CA TRP A 644 -0.22 -8.33 -14.19
C TRP A 644 -0.44 -9.78 -13.77
N TRP A 645 0.52 -10.37 -13.05
CA TRP A 645 0.32 -11.72 -12.52
C TRP A 645 -0.75 -11.78 -11.42
N MET A 646 -1.09 -10.67 -10.75
CA MET A 646 -2.24 -10.62 -9.84
C MET A 646 -3.54 -10.63 -10.65
N GLY A 647 -4.40 -11.60 -10.37
CA GLY A 647 -5.67 -11.81 -11.10
C GLY A 647 -5.54 -12.57 -12.43
N SER A 648 -4.42 -13.23 -12.71
CA SER A 648 -4.28 -14.21 -13.82
C SER A 648 -4.02 -15.63 -13.26
N SER A 649 -3.60 -16.64 -14.02
CA SER A 649 -3.07 -17.97 -13.59
C SER A 649 -3.60 -18.57 -12.26
N GLY A 650 -4.92 -18.50 -12.03
CA GLY A 650 -5.56 -19.15 -10.87
C GLY A 650 -5.28 -18.53 -9.49
N THR A 651 -5.56 -19.33 -8.45
CA THR A 651 -5.39 -19.02 -7.02
C THR A 651 -3.91 -19.06 -6.62
N ARG A 652 -3.45 -18.05 -5.87
CA ARG A 652 -2.04 -17.91 -5.41
C ARG A 652 -1.86 -17.71 -3.93
N ALA A 653 -2.96 -17.53 -3.23
CA ALA A 653 -2.96 -17.22 -1.82
C ALA A 653 -3.58 -18.34 -1.01
N GLU A 654 -2.96 -18.62 0.11
CA GLU A 654 -3.31 -19.71 0.99
C GLU A 654 -3.15 -19.31 2.46
N ARG A 655 -4.01 -19.89 3.30
CA ARG A 655 -3.90 -19.81 4.75
C ARG A 655 -2.98 -20.92 5.23
N GLY A 656 -2.12 -20.62 6.19
CA GLY A 656 -1.22 -21.60 6.78
C GLY A 656 -1.90 -22.43 7.86
N ASP A 657 -1.66 -23.74 7.84
CA ASP A 657 -2.03 -24.67 8.89
C ASP A 657 -0.86 -24.80 9.87
N ILE A 658 -1.05 -24.39 11.12
CA ILE A 658 -0.02 -24.55 12.16
C ILE A 658 -0.07 -25.97 12.69
N VAL A 659 1.03 -26.70 12.48
CA VAL A 659 1.20 -28.11 12.86
C VAL A 659 1.61 -28.25 14.34
N SER A 660 2.17 -27.21 14.95
CA SER A 660 2.46 -27.13 16.38
C SER A 660 2.86 -25.71 16.82
N GLY A 661 2.62 -25.34 18.08
CA GLY A 661 3.16 -24.12 18.70
C GLY A 661 2.22 -22.90 18.72
N SER A 662 0.92 -23.10 18.46
CA SER A 662 -0.11 -22.07 18.56
C SER A 662 -1.39 -22.69 19.14
N ASP A 663 -2.05 -21.96 20.05
CA ASP A 663 -3.36 -22.36 20.60
C ASP A 663 -4.49 -22.20 19.56
N ASP A 664 -4.26 -21.40 18.52
CA ASP A 664 -5.16 -21.25 17.38
C ASP A 664 -4.41 -21.54 16.08
N PRO A 665 -4.51 -22.78 15.53
CA PRO A 665 -3.63 -23.21 14.47
C PRO A 665 -3.97 -22.67 13.07
N TYR A 666 -5.15 -22.09 12.87
CA TYR A 666 -5.63 -21.74 11.53
C TYR A 666 -5.64 -20.25 11.24
N LYS A 667 -5.67 -19.39 12.27
CA LYS A 667 -6.04 -17.98 12.09
C LYS A 667 -4.88 -17.02 11.79
N ASN A 668 -3.63 -17.50 11.86
CA ASN A 668 -2.51 -16.60 12.08
C ASN A 668 -1.66 -16.25 10.87
N TYR A 669 -1.68 -17.04 9.79
CA TYR A 669 -0.75 -16.87 8.67
C TYR A 669 -1.44 -17.00 7.33
N TYR A 670 -1.13 -16.08 6.42
CA TYR A 670 -1.54 -16.12 5.01
C TYR A 670 -0.31 -15.92 4.16
N LYS A 671 -0.22 -16.61 3.02
CA LYS A 671 0.91 -16.49 2.10
C LYS A 671 0.42 -16.29 0.69
N VAL A 672 1.09 -15.40 -0.05
CA VAL A 672 0.94 -15.26 -1.50
C VAL A 672 2.21 -15.72 -2.18
N THR A 673 2.06 -16.47 -3.27
CA THR A 673 3.19 -16.95 -4.09
C THR A 673 3.02 -16.47 -5.53
N ALA A 674 4.03 -15.77 -6.05
CA ALA A 674 4.08 -15.39 -7.45
C ALA A 674 4.16 -16.63 -8.36
N PRO A 675 3.52 -16.64 -9.53
CA PRO A 675 3.45 -17.83 -10.37
C PRO A 675 4.82 -18.16 -10.98
N TYR A 676 5.09 -19.46 -11.18
CA TYR A 676 6.42 -19.93 -11.58
C TYR A 676 6.91 -19.27 -12.87
N TRP A 677 6.08 -19.21 -13.91
CA TRP A 677 6.40 -18.56 -15.18
C TRP A 677 6.84 -17.10 -15.03
N SER A 678 6.18 -16.32 -14.16
CA SER A 678 6.52 -14.91 -13.95
C SER A 678 7.85 -14.76 -13.24
N THR A 679 8.31 -15.77 -12.49
CA THR A 679 9.55 -15.72 -11.68
C THR A 679 10.78 -16.24 -12.43
N LYS A 680 10.62 -16.66 -13.68
CA LYS A 680 11.68 -17.22 -14.53
C LYS A 680 12.02 -16.31 -15.72
N LEU A 681 11.44 -15.13 -15.76
CA LEU A 681 11.65 -14.17 -16.82
C LEU A 681 13.04 -13.57 -16.70
N GLN A 682 13.72 -13.47 -17.83
CA GLN A 682 14.92 -12.65 -17.94
C GLN A 682 14.53 -11.16 -17.95
N PRO A 683 15.42 -10.25 -17.57
CA PRO A 683 15.22 -8.83 -17.84
C PRO A 683 15.04 -8.58 -19.34
N GLU A 684 14.26 -7.56 -19.68
CA GLU A 684 14.15 -7.11 -21.06
C GLU A 684 15.48 -6.50 -21.52
N SER A 685 15.81 -6.65 -22.80
CA SER A 685 17.00 -6.03 -23.39
C SER A 685 16.90 -4.51 -23.30
N LEU A 686 18.05 -3.86 -23.10
CA LEU A 686 18.17 -2.41 -23.21
C LEU A 686 18.45 -1.96 -24.66
N GLU A 687 18.66 -2.89 -25.59
CA GLU A 687 18.90 -2.59 -27.02
C GLU A 687 17.72 -1.83 -27.63
N GLY A 688 18.00 -0.74 -28.33
CA GLY A 688 16.99 0.09 -28.99
C GLY A 688 16.17 0.96 -28.03
N VAL A 689 16.42 0.86 -26.72
CA VAL A 689 15.90 1.82 -25.74
C VAL A 689 16.76 3.08 -25.84
N SER A 690 16.15 4.23 -26.10
CA SER A 690 16.90 5.50 -26.15
C SER A 690 16.88 6.21 -24.81
N PHE A 691 18.04 6.71 -24.37
CA PHE A 691 18.18 7.63 -23.24
C PHE A 691 19.03 8.82 -23.64
N LYS A 692 18.51 10.04 -23.42
CA LYS A 692 19.16 11.31 -23.81
C LYS A 692 19.67 11.31 -25.27
N GLY A 693 18.89 10.72 -26.17
CA GLY A 693 19.19 10.67 -27.61
C GLY A 693 20.24 9.65 -28.04
N GLN A 694 20.69 8.77 -27.12
CA GLN A 694 21.63 7.69 -27.41
C GLN A 694 20.97 6.34 -27.14
N ASP A 695 21.46 5.27 -27.77
CA ASP A 695 21.10 3.90 -27.39
C ASP A 695 21.58 3.63 -25.95
N MET A 696 20.72 3.01 -25.14
CA MET A 696 20.95 2.86 -23.70
C MET A 696 22.14 1.95 -23.39
N VAL A 697 22.36 0.88 -24.16
CA VAL A 697 23.54 0.00 -23.98
C VAL A 697 24.80 0.81 -24.23
N THR A 698 24.86 1.51 -25.37
CA THR A 698 25.99 2.37 -25.74
C THR A 698 26.26 3.45 -24.67
N TYR A 699 25.19 4.08 -24.17
CA TYR A 699 25.26 5.08 -23.13
C TYR A 699 25.86 4.52 -21.84
N LEU A 700 25.36 3.37 -21.37
CA LEU A 700 25.82 2.73 -20.14
C LEU A 700 27.26 2.25 -20.27
N SER A 701 27.64 1.61 -21.38
CA SER A 701 29.02 1.15 -21.59
C SER A 701 30.03 2.30 -21.48
N LYS A 702 29.76 3.43 -22.14
CA LYS A 702 30.62 4.62 -22.05
C LYS A 702 30.71 5.16 -20.62
N LYS A 703 29.58 5.22 -19.90
CA LYS A 703 29.58 5.71 -18.51
C LYS A 703 30.34 4.78 -17.58
N LEU A 704 30.25 3.47 -17.77
CA LEU A 704 30.96 2.50 -16.95
C LEU A 704 32.48 2.56 -17.16
N GLU A 705 32.95 2.91 -18.37
CA GLU A 705 34.36 3.21 -18.63
C GLU A 705 34.83 4.43 -17.82
N ASP A 706 34.01 5.50 -17.78
CA ASP A 706 34.30 6.72 -17.02
C ASP A 706 34.32 6.50 -15.48
N ILE A 707 33.55 5.52 -14.98
CA ILE A 707 33.42 5.20 -13.55
C ILE A 707 34.49 4.20 -13.08
N SER A 708 35.18 3.52 -14.00
CA SER A 708 36.19 2.51 -13.67
C SER A 708 37.46 3.13 -13.04
N PRO A 709 38.09 2.49 -12.02
CA PRO A 709 39.24 3.04 -11.29
C PRO A 709 40.50 3.35 -12.14
N SER A 710 40.53 2.95 -13.41
CA SER A 710 41.64 3.25 -14.33
C SER A 710 41.58 4.64 -14.99
N GLY A 711 40.47 5.38 -14.83
CA GLY A 711 40.34 6.77 -15.26
C GLY A 711 40.90 7.75 -14.22
N ARG A 712 41.84 8.62 -14.62
CA ARG A 712 42.65 9.51 -13.76
C ARG A 712 41.89 10.61 -12.97
N ASP A 713 40.58 10.55 -12.80
CA ASP A 713 39.78 11.55 -12.08
C ASP A 713 39.02 10.95 -10.90
N GLY A 714 39.77 10.44 -9.91
CA GLY A 714 39.24 10.04 -8.60
C GLY A 714 38.63 11.18 -7.76
N ASN A 715 38.53 12.41 -8.29
CA ASN A 715 38.04 13.59 -7.57
C ASN A 715 36.55 13.89 -7.76
N ARG A 716 35.84 13.25 -8.71
CA ARG A 716 34.41 13.56 -8.95
C ARG A 716 33.49 12.99 -7.87
N TYR A 717 33.87 11.87 -7.27
CA TYR A 717 33.09 11.20 -6.22
C TYR A 717 33.51 11.60 -4.79
N ALA A 718 34.64 12.31 -4.64
CA ALA A 718 35.10 12.84 -3.35
C ALA A 718 34.10 13.84 -2.71
N GLN A 719 33.25 14.52 -3.50
CA GLN A 719 32.17 15.37 -2.98
C GLN A 719 30.99 14.56 -2.37
N LEU A 720 30.93 13.24 -2.60
CA LEU A 720 29.98 12.32 -2.00
C LEU A 720 30.60 11.51 -0.84
N ASP A 721 31.93 11.51 -0.69
CA ASP A 721 32.67 10.71 0.30
C ASP A 721 32.73 11.31 1.72
N ASP A 722 32.23 12.54 1.95
CA ASP A 722 32.10 13.08 3.32
C ASP A 722 31.08 12.31 4.19
N ALA A 723 30.39 11.32 3.64
CA ALA A 723 29.60 10.35 4.42
C ALA A 723 30.49 9.38 5.24
N HIS A 724 31.78 9.23 4.92
CA HIS A 724 32.69 8.28 5.57
C HIS A 724 33.14 8.70 6.98
N GLN A 725 33.04 9.99 7.35
CA GLN A 725 33.51 10.43 8.66
C GLN A 725 32.68 9.89 9.85
N TYR A 726 31.44 9.44 9.64
CA TYR A 726 30.62 8.96 10.76
C TYR A 726 30.83 7.49 11.14
N TYR A 727 31.50 6.69 10.31
CA TYR A 727 31.83 5.30 10.66
C TYR A 727 33.22 5.13 11.29
N ARG A 728 34.16 6.07 11.09
CA ARG A 728 35.46 6.05 11.81
C ARG A 728 35.41 6.60 13.23
N VAL A 729 34.42 7.42 13.58
CA VAL A 729 34.28 7.95 14.97
C VAL A 729 33.83 6.86 15.96
N TRP A 730 33.53 5.64 15.49
CA TRP A 730 33.16 4.52 16.36
C TRP A 730 34.34 3.70 16.91
N GLU A 731 35.58 3.91 16.45
CA GLU A 731 36.74 3.15 16.94
C GLU A 731 37.60 3.90 17.98
N ASP A 732 37.45 5.22 18.14
CA ASP A 732 38.37 6.03 18.96
C ASP A 732 37.82 6.55 20.30
N ASP A 733 36.57 6.24 20.69
CA ASP A 733 36.04 6.68 21.99
C ASP A 733 36.06 5.54 23.02
N LYS A 734 37.24 5.31 23.62
CA LYS A 734 37.49 4.21 24.57
C LYS A 734 37.10 4.49 26.04
N ASP A 735 36.50 5.63 26.37
CA ASP A 735 36.34 6.04 27.78
C ASP A 735 34.92 6.44 28.18
N LEU A 736 33.93 5.56 28.01
CA LEU A 736 32.64 5.71 28.70
C LEU A 736 32.39 4.55 29.67
N ASN A 737 32.77 4.84 30.93
CA ASN A 737 32.51 4.07 32.14
C ASN A 737 31.03 3.68 32.24
N VAL A 738 30.78 2.37 32.29
CA VAL A 738 29.47 1.76 32.47
C VAL A 738 29.21 1.59 33.96
N HIS A 739 28.86 2.66 34.67
CA HIS A 739 28.18 2.54 35.97
C HIS A 739 27.30 3.76 36.22
N GLU A 740 26.09 3.48 36.71
CA GLU A 740 25.01 4.38 37.11
C GLU A 740 23.90 4.64 36.08
N PHE A 741 22.68 4.79 36.62
CA PHE A 741 21.36 4.96 36.00
C PHE A 741 20.52 3.70 35.75
N TYR A 742 20.09 3.08 36.86
CA TYR A 742 18.72 2.56 36.98
C TYR A 742 17.88 3.57 37.75
N GLN A 743 16.91 4.20 37.07
CA GLN A 743 15.60 4.58 37.63
C GLN A 743 14.71 5.12 36.50
N ILE A 744 13.70 4.32 36.13
CA ILE A 744 12.63 4.69 35.18
C ILE A 744 11.37 4.93 36.02
N PRO A 745 10.68 6.08 35.96
CA PRO A 745 9.29 6.18 36.35
C PRO A 745 8.37 5.84 35.18
N ALA A 746 7.22 5.27 35.55
CA ALA A 746 6.19 4.73 34.69
C ALA A 746 5.65 5.75 33.66
N ASP A 747 5.56 5.30 32.41
CA ASP A 747 4.40 5.43 31.50
C ASP A 747 4.87 5.35 30.03
N GLY A 748 4.95 4.13 29.51
CA GLY A 748 5.17 3.86 28.08
C GLY A 748 6.20 2.76 27.81
N LEU A 749 5.69 1.56 27.52
CA LEU A 749 6.39 0.31 27.19
C LEU A 749 7.11 -0.34 28.37
N SER A 750 6.73 -1.59 28.65
CA SER A 750 7.44 -2.42 29.61
C SER A 750 8.79 -2.85 29.04
N ALA A 751 9.75 -3.17 29.91
CA ALA A 751 11.02 -3.78 29.49
C ALA A 751 10.81 -5.06 28.65
N ALA A 752 9.70 -5.76 28.86
CA ALA A 752 9.30 -6.93 28.05
C ALA A 752 8.91 -6.54 26.61
N ASP A 753 8.23 -5.40 26.40
CA ASP A 753 7.89 -4.91 25.06
C ASP A 753 9.14 -4.50 24.28
N VAL A 754 10.10 -3.85 24.96
CA VAL A 754 11.39 -3.47 24.37
C VAL A 754 12.21 -4.71 24.02
N MET A 755 12.26 -5.71 24.90
CA MET A 755 12.94 -6.98 24.66
C MET A 755 12.31 -7.76 23.49
N GLN A 756 10.99 -7.76 23.38
CA GLN A 756 10.28 -8.42 22.29
C GLN A 756 10.54 -7.71 20.94
N MET A 757 10.58 -6.37 20.93
CA MET A 757 10.98 -5.59 19.75
C MET A 757 12.43 -5.86 19.33
N MET A 758 13.36 -5.95 20.30
CA MET A 758 14.77 -6.25 20.06
C MET A 758 14.99 -7.68 19.55
N GLN A 759 14.17 -8.65 20.01
CA GLN A 759 14.20 -10.03 19.50
C GLN A 759 13.67 -10.13 18.06
N LEU A 760 12.65 -9.35 17.70
CA LEU A 760 12.13 -9.31 16.33
C LEU A 760 13.16 -8.75 15.33
N GLU A 761 13.96 -7.76 15.73
CA GLU A 761 15.06 -7.23 14.91
C GLU A 761 16.30 -8.15 14.83
N ARG A 762 16.58 -8.97 15.87
CA ARG A 762 17.67 -9.99 15.82
C ARG A 762 17.53 -10.97 14.66
N LEU A 763 16.29 -11.28 14.27
CA LEU A 763 15.99 -12.26 13.23
C LEU A 763 15.95 -11.67 11.82
N ASP A 764 15.76 -10.35 11.70
CA ASP A 764 15.74 -9.66 10.41
C ASP A 764 17.15 -9.47 9.82
N GLN A 765 18.17 -9.42 10.68
CA GLN A 765 19.55 -9.17 10.29
C GLN A 765 20.42 -10.43 10.24
N ALA A 766 19.97 -11.57 10.77
CA ALA A 766 20.71 -12.84 10.72
C ALA A 766 20.54 -13.58 9.37
N ARG A 767 19.82 -12.99 8.42
CA ARG A 767 19.57 -13.49 7.06
C ARG A 767 19.76 -12.33 6.09
#